data_AF-W4SNY8-F1
#
_entry.id   AF-W4SNY8-F1
#
_cell.length_a   1.000
_cell.length_b   1.000
_cell.length_c   1.000
_cell.angle_alpha   90.00
_cell.angle_beta   90.00
_cell.angle_gamma   90.00
#
_symmetry.space_group_name_H-M   'P 1'
#
loop_
_entity.id
_entity.type
_entity.pdbx_description
1 polymer ?
#
loop_
_entity_poly.entity_id
_entity_poly.type
_entity_poly.pdbx_seq_one_letter_code
_entity_poly.pdbx_strand_id
1 'polypeptide(L)'
;MLLELGALVERLALDPPKGVVLRSGKLNGFIAGADLKEFQEFDRKGTVNDAIHRGQSVFQKLAELPCPTVAAIHGFCMGGGTEIALACRYRVASDDAGTRIGLPETKLGIFPGWGGSARLPRLIGAPAAMDLMLTGRTVAAKAARAMGLVDKVAAPAVLVDVAAALALTGSKRPFKQRATAWATNTLLARKLLAPQMRKQVARKARKEHYPAPYALINVWERAGGSGIQARLAAERKAVVKLASTPTARNLIRIFFLTERLKALGGKDAGAAALAPIRHVHVVGAGVMGGDIAAWAAYKGFEVTLQDREQRFIDTALGRGGELFAKRVKDEAKRPAVAARLRGDLAGAGVAQADLVIEAIIENPQAKRELYQSIEPQLKPDALLTTNTSSIPLTELRGHIQRPAQFAGLHYFNPVSMMPLVEIVQHDGLDPANVARLAAFCKALDKFPVPVAGTPGFLVNRVLFPYLLEAATAYAEGVPGPVLDKTAVKFGMPMGPIELIDTVGLDVAAGVGAELAPFLHLPIPAALATVEPGKRGKKDGQGLYKWENGRAVKPEVASGYEAPADLEDRLILPLLNEAVACLHDGVVADADLLDAGVIFGTGFAPFRGGPIQHIRSVGADALLARLQALQARYGERFAPRPGWQSPLLREPVA
;
A
#
# COMPACT_ATOMS: atom_id res chain seq x y z
N MET A 1 21.52 8.10 19.38
CA MET A 1 20.55 9.22 19.48
C MET A 1 19.83 9.28 20.84
N LEU A 2 19.04 8.29 21.27
CA LEU A 2 18.29 8.40 22.55
C LEU A 2 19.19 8.59 23.79
N LEU A 3 20.35 7.93 23.82
CA LEU A 3 21.33 8.09 24.91
C LEU A 3 21.89 9.51 24.97
N GLU A 4 22.29 10.05 23.81
CA GLU A 4 22.78 11.43 23.68
C GLU A 4 21.72 12.46 24.08
N LEU A 5 20.48 12.29 23.59
CA LEU A 5 19.36 13.13 24.00
C LEU A 5 19.12 13.06 25.52
N GLY A 6 19.22 11.87 26.12
CA GLY A 6 19.11 11.68 27.57
C GLY A 6 20.14 12.51 28.33
N ALA A 7 21.42 12.42 27.95
CA ALA A 7 22.50 13.19 28.58
C ALA A 7 22.31 14.71 28.42
N LEU A 8 21.87 15.17 27.24
CA LEU A 8 21.57 16.57 27.01
C LEU A 8 20.40 17.08 27.86
N VAL A 9 19.33 16.29 27.99
CA VAL A 9 18.19 16.63 28.84
C VAL A 9 18.59 16.67 30.32
N GLU A 10 19.43 15.75 30.78
CA GLU A 10 19.97 15.78 32.15
C GLU A 10 20.80 17.03 32.40
N ARG A 11 21.67 17.41 31.45
CA ARG A 11 22.43 18.66 31.54
C ARG A 11 21.53 19.89 31.58
N LEU A 12 20.49 19.94 30.75
CA LEU A 12 19.50 21.03 30.74
C LEU A 12 18.67 21.08 32.03
N ALA A 13 18.51 19.97 32.75
CA ALA A 13 17.83 19.96 34.04
C ALA A 13 18.70 20.56 35.16
N LEU A 14 20.03 20.39 35.06
CA LEU A 14 21.00 20.96 36.02
C LEU A 14 21.19 22.48 35.83
N ASP A 15 21.20 22.94 34.58
CA ASP A 15 21.34 24.36 34.22
C ASP A 15 20.26 24.77 33.21
N PRO A 16 19.03 25.05 33.67
CA PRO A 16 17.90 25.26 32.78
C PRO A 16 17.93 26.64 32.10
N PRO A 17 17.93 26.70 30.76
CA PRO A 17 17.83 27.97 30.05
C PRO A 17 16.42 28.56 30.15
N LYS A 18 16.24 29.80 29.67
CA LYS A 18 14.90 30.44 29.58
C LYS A 18 13.90 29.67 28.73
N GLY A 19 14.39 28.85 27.79
CA GLY A 19 13.58 27.97 26.96
C GLY A 19 14.46 27.12 26.04
N VAL A 20 13.91 26.02 25.54
CA VAL A 20 14.61 25.07 24.66
C VAL A 20 13.80 24.86 23.39
N VAL A 21 14.45 24.98 22.23
CA VAL A 21 13.86 24.67 20.92
C VAL A 21 14.51 23.41 20.36
N LEU A 22 13.70 22.39 20.08
CA LEU A 22 14.12 21.19 19.38
C LEU A 22 13.85 21.39 17.88
N ARG A 23 14.92 21.37 17.08
CA ARG A 23 14.86 21.40 15.61
C ARG A 23 15.66 20.25 15.02
N SER A 24 15.36 19.88 13.78
CA SER A 24 16.20 18.96 13.00
C SER A 24 17.17 19.74 12.13
N GLY A 25 18.41 19.25 12.01
CA GLY A 25 19.39 19.75 11.05
C GLY A 25 19.25 19.16 9.65
N LYS A 26 18.38 18.16 9.45
CA LYS A 26 18.15 17.54 8.14
C LYS A 26 17.23 18.40 7.29
N LEU A 27 17.52 18.54 5.99
CA LEU A 27 16.67 19.30 5.07
C LEU A 27 15.27 18.68 4.89
N ASN A 28 15.22 17.34 4.79
CA ASN A 28 14.02 16.62 4.35
C ASN A 28 12.98 16.36 5.45
N GLY A 29 13.25 16.75 6.69
CA GLY A 29 12.24 16.70 7.75
C GLY A 29 12.77 16.70 9.18
N PHE A 30 11.82 16.66 10.11
CA PHE A 30 12.04 16.67 11.54
C PHE A 30 12.58 15.31 12.01
N ILE A 31 11.71 14.32 12.20
CA ILE A 31 12.06 12.96 12.62
C ILE A 31 11.05 11.99 11.99
N ALA A 32 11.55 11.01 11.23
CA ALA A 32 10.72 10.04 10.51
C ALA A 32 10.22 8.86 11.35
N GLY A 33 10.71 8.72 12.59
CA GLY A 33 10.32 7.65 13.51
C GLY A 33 11.53 6.94 14.11
N ALA A 34 11.26 5.82 14.79
CA ALA A 34 12.30 4.91 15.27
C ALA A 34 12.94 4.16 14.10
N ASP A 35 14.19 3.71 14.28
CA ASP A 35 14.85 2.83 13.33
C ASP A 35 14.23 1.43 13.43
N LEU A 36 13.56 0.99 12.36
CA LEU A 36 12.88 -0.30 12.33
C LEU A 36 13.86 -1.48 12.26
N LYS A 37 15.08 -1.28 11.76
CA LYS A 37 16.11 -2.33 11.77
C LYS A 37 16.60 -2.56 13.20
N GLU A 38 16.82 -1.48 13.94
CA GLU A 38 17.16 -1.54 15.36
C GLU A 38 16.03 -2.21 16.17
N PHE A 39 14.77 -1.91 15.83
CA PHE A 39 13.61 -2.52 16.46
C PHE A 39 13.53 -4.04 16.23
N GLN A 40 13.79 -4.53 15.01
CA GLN A 40 13.86 -5.98 14.74
C GLN A 40 14.97 -6.66 15.55
N GLU A 41 16.12 -5.99 15.69
CA GLU A 41 17.23 -6.50 16.49
C GLU A 41 16.88 -6.58 17.98
N PHE A 42 16.12 -5.59 18.50
CA PHE A 42 15.61 -5.65 19.88
C PHE A 42 14.62 -6.79 20.09
N ASP A 43 13.74 -7.08 19.12
CA ASP A 43 12.83 -8.24 19.21
C ASP A 43 13.61 -9.55 19.19
N ARG A 44 14.59 -9.68 18.28
CA ARG A 44 15.46 -10.86 18.19
C ARG A 44 16.23 -11.12 19.49
N LYS A 45 16.68 -10.06 20.16
CA LYS A 45 17.41 -10.14 21.45
C LYS A 45 16.49 -10.21 22.68
N GLY A 46 15.17 -10.05 22.52
CA GLY A 46 14.24 -9.97 23.64
C GLY A 46 14.35 -8.68 24.47
N THR A 47 15.01 -7.63 23.97
CA THR A 47 15.29 -6.37 24.70
C THR A 47 14.32 -5.24 24.36
N VAL A 48 13.20 -5.53 23.67
CA VAL A 48 12.19 -4.52 23.28
C VAL A 48 11.67 -3.72 24.47
N ASN A 49 11.46 -4.37 25.61
CA ASN A 49 11.00 -3.72 26.83
C ASN A 49 11.94 -2.60 27.29
N ASP A 50 13.23 -2.87 27.26
CA ASP A 50 14.25 -1.94 27.76
C ASP A 50 14.43 -0.77 26.79
N ALA A 51 14.37 -1.04 25.48
CA ALA A 51 14.39 -0.02 24.44
C ALA A 51 13.20 0.93 24.57
N ILE A 52 11.98 0.40 24.75
CA ILE A 52 10.78 1.22 24.96
C ILE A 52 10.87 2.01 26.26
N HIS A 53 11.25 1.36 27.36
CA HIS A 53 11.41 2.02 28.66
C HIS A 53 12.41 3.18 28.60
N ARG A 54 13.55 2.98 27.92
CA ARG A 54 14.55 4.02 27.71
C ARG A 54 13.99 5.21 26.96
N GLY A 55 13.29 4.98 25.84
CA GLY A 55 12.65 6.06 25.07
C GLY A 55 11.60 6.82 25.89
N GLN A 56 10.72 6.10 26.60
CA GLN A 56 9.73 6.70 27.50
C GLN A 56 10.38 7.53 28.60
N SER A 57 11.46 7.04 29.20
CA SER A 57 12.19 7.72 30.28
C SER A 57 12.79 9.03 29.80
N VAL A 58 13.47 9.02 28.65
CA VAL A 58 14.07 10.24 28.07
C VAL A 58 13.00 11.27 27.71
N PHE A 59 11.90 10.84 27.10
CA PHE A 59 10.82 11.77 26.73
C PHE A 59 10.07 12.28 27.95
N GLN A 60 9.98 11.49 29.02
CA GLN A 60 9.39 11.95 30.27
C GLN A 60 10.28 12.98 30.97
N LYS A 61 11.61 12.77 31.02
CA LYS A 61 12.58 13.77 31.50
C LYS A 61 12.46 15.08 30.71
N LEU A 62 12.34 15.00 29.38
CA LEU A 62 12.12 16.18 28.52
C LEU A 62 10.82 16.93 28.87
N ALA A 63 9.74 16.19 29.15
CA ALA A 63 8.45 16.77 29.51
C ALA A 63 8.44 17.41 30.92
N GLU A 64 9.33 16.95 31.80
CA GLU A 64 9.49 17.41 33.18
C GLU A 64 10.54 18.50 33.35
N LEU A 65 11.23 18.91 32.27
CA LEU A 65 12.21 20.00 32.33
C LEU A 65 11.60 21.27 32.99
N PRO A 66 12.36 21.95 33.87
CA PRO A 66 11.87 23.12 34.59
C PRO A 66 11.76 24.38 33.70
N CYS A 67 12.11 24.28 32.41
CA CYS A 67 12.00 25.34 31.42
C CYS A 67 10.99 25.00 30.28
N PRO A 68 10.42 25.99 29.58
CA PRO A 68 9.58 25.76 28.40
C PRO A 68 10.34 25.07 27.26
N THR A 69 9.73 24.06 26.64
CA THR A 69 10.27 23.33 25.48
C THR A 69 9.36 23.48 24.26
N VAL A 70 9.95 23.66 23.07
CA VAL A 70 9.21 23.83 21.81
C VAL A 70 9.78 22.92 20.72
N ALA A 71 8.93 22.13 20.06
CA ALA A 71 9.31 21.41 18.84
C ALA A 71 9.09 22.30 17.61
N ALA A 72 10.15 22.59 16.86
CA ALA A 72 10.12 23.29 15.57
C ALA A 72 10.10 22.25 14.43
N ILE A 73 8.91 21.98 13.89
CA ILE A 73 8.63 20.85 13.01
C ILE A 73 8.62 21.30 11.54
N HIS A 74 9.52 20.77 10.72
CA HIS A 74 9.46 20.87 9.26
C HIS A 74 9.46 19.47 8.62
N GLY A 75 8.89 19.34 7.42
CA GLY A 75 8.83 18.06 6.69
C GLY A 75 8.16 16.94 7.50
N PHE A 76 8.69 15.73 7.41
CA PHE A 76 8.10 14.57 8.09
C PHE A 76 8.37 14.55 9.60
N CYS A 77 7.30 14.41 10.38
CA CYS A 77 7.30 14.20 11.83
C CYS A 77 6.40 13.01 12.14
N MET A 78 7.01 11.84 12.27
CA MET A 78 6.29 10.56 12.21
C MET A 78 6.67 9.69 13.41
N GLY A 79 5.68 8.99 13.94
CA GLY A 79 5.83 8.04 15.05
C GLY A 79 6.58 8.66 16.24
N GLY A 80 7.73 8.08 16.61
CA GLY A 80 8.63 8.62 17.64
C GLY A 80 8.99 10.11 17.50
N GLY A 81 9.02 10.64 16.28
CA GLY A 81 9.18 12.08 16.02
C GLY A 81 8.01 12.93 16.50
N THR A 82 6.78 12.44 16.31
CA THR A 82 5.58 13.04 16.90
C THR A 82 5.59 12.85 18.42
N GLU A 83 6.04 11.71 18.93
CA GLU A 83 6.05 11.43 20.37
C GLU A 83 7.02 12.34 21.15
N ILE A 84 8.20 12.64 20.61
CA ILE A 84 9.10 13.64 21.22
C ILE A 84 8.51 15.05 21.12
N ALA A 85 7.84 15.39 20.01
CA ALA A 85 7.14 16.68 19.89
C ALA A 85 5.97 16.80 20.89
N LEU A 86 5.33 15.68 21.24
CA LEU A 86 4.30 15.60 22.28
C LEU A 86 4.88 15.69 23.70
N ALA A 87 6.15 15.35 23.89
CA ALA A 87 6.86 15.58 25.15
C ALA A 87 7.24 17.05 25.35
N CYS A 88 7.43 17.82 24.27
CA CYS A 88 7.60 19.26 24.36
C CYS A 88 6.35 19.98 24.90
N ARG A 89 6.52 21.12 25.56
CA ARG A 89 5.41 21.96 26.05
C ARG A 89 4.61 22.55 24.89
N TYR A 90 5.30 23.03 23.85
CA TYR A 90 4.71 23.62 22.66
C TYR A 90 5.24 23.00 21.35
N ARG A 91 4.50 23.18 20.26
CA ARG A 91 4.85 22.76 18.90
C ARG A 91 4.58 23.87 17.89
N VAL A 92 5.54 24.15 17.02
CA VAL A 92 5.39 25.01 15.84
C VAL A 92 5.66 24.18 14.60
N ALA A 93 4.81 24.26 13.58
CA ALA A 93 4.99 23.52 12.33
C ALA A 93 5.14 24.44 11.12
N SER A 94 6.00 24.05 10.19
CA SER A 94 6.13 24.72 8.89
C SER A 94 4.86 24.51 8.05
N ASP A 95 4.39 25.54 7.34
CA ASP A 95 3.29 25.43 6.37
C ASP A 95 3.70 24.84 5.01
N ASP A 96 4.95 24.42 4.86
CA ASP A 96 5.45 23.75 3.67
C ASP A 96 4.59 22.52 3.29
N ALA A 97 4.41 22.32 1.99
CA ALA A 97 3.57 21.28 1.44
C ALA A 97 4.04 19.85 1.80
N GLY A 98 5.33 19.67 2.08
CA GLY A 98 5.95 18.43 2.56
C GLY A 98 5.76 18.17 4.05
N THR A 99 5.31 19.16 4.84
CA THR A 99 5.15 18.97 6.29
C THR A 99 3.99 18.03 6.62
N ARG A 100 4.31 16.87 7.23
CA ARG A 100 3.35 15.81 7.58
C ARG A 100 3.62 15.31 8.99
N ILE A 101 2.59 15.33 9.83
CA ILE A 101 2.66 14.91 11.23
C ILE A 101 1.74 13.71 11.46
N GLY A 102 2.20 12.65 12.13
CA GLY A 102 1.38 11.47 12.38
C GLY A 102 2.00 10.40 13.29
N LEU A 103 1.16 9.41 13.63
CA LEU A 103 1.50 8.24 14.46
C LEU A 103 1.09 6.95 13.72
N PRO A 104 1.91 6.48 12.75
CA PRO A 104 1.57 5.39 11.84
C PRO A 104 1.82 3.98 12.41
N GLU A 105 2.20 3.83 13.67
CA GLU A 105 2.67 2.58 14.29
C GLU A 105 1.70 1.40 14.15
N THR A 106 0.39 1.67 14.07
CA THR A 106 -0.64 0.63 13.82
C THR A 106 -0.49 -0.07 12.47
N LYS A 107 0.12 0.60 11.48
CA LYS A 107 0.48 -0.01 10.19
C LYS A 107 1.69 -0.96 10.29
N LEU A 108 2.43 -0.91 11.39
CA LEU A 108 3.57 -1.79 11.69
C LEU A 108 3.19 -2.89 12.70
N GLY A 109 1.89 -3.05 13.01
CA GLY A 109 1.42 -4.06 13.95
C GLY A 109 1.68 -3.75 15.43
N ILE A 110 2.10 -2.51 15.73
CA ILE A 110 2.26 -1.98 17.09
C ILE A 110 1.41 -0.71 17.27
N PHE A 111 1.60 0.07 18.32
CA PHE A 111 1.03 1.41 18.44
C PHE A 111 2.04 2.33 19.14
N PRO A 112 1.83 3.66 19.21
CA PRO A 112 2.80 4.59 19.77
C PRO A 112 3.27 4.15 21.17
N GLY A 113 4.59 4.02 21.32
CA GLY A 113 5.22 3.34 22.47
C GLY A 113 6.10 4.24 23.33
N TRP A 114 6.41 5.46 22.91
CA TRP A 114 7.19 6.44 23.68
C TRP A 114 6.31 7.56 24.27
N GLY A 115 5.06 7.23 24.56
CA GLY A 115 4.08 8.07 25.24
C GLY A 115 3.14 8.82 24.32
N GLY A 116 3.11 8.53 23.01
CA GLY A 116 2.14 9.07 22.07
C GLY A 116 0.71 8.73 22.47
N SER A 117 0.46 7.46 22.82
CA SER A 117 -0.88 7.01 23.24
C SER A 117 -1.27 7.56 24.63
N ALA A 118 -0.27 7.84 25.46
CA ALA A 118 -0.48 8.50 26.76
C ALA A 118 -0.71 10.02 26.64
N ARG A 119 -0.01 10.74 25.77
CA ARG A 119 -0.03 12.21 25.72
C ARG A 119 -1.11 12.75 24.77
N LEU A 120 -1.26 12.17 23.58
CA LEU A 120 -2.10 12.73 22.52
C LEU A 120 -3.59 12.85 22.89
N PRO A 121 -4.25 11.84 23.50
CA PRO A 121 -5.65 11.96 23.89
C PRO A 121 -5.93 13.11 24.87
N ARG A 122 -4.95 13.47 25.72
CA ARG A 122 -5.06 14.61 26.66
C ARG A 122 -4.64 15.94 26.05
N LEU A 123 -4.05 15.93 24.85
CA LEU A 123 -3.72 17.14 24.10
C LEU A 123 -4.91 17.59 23.24
N ILE A 124 -5.45 16.68 22.42
CA ILE A 124 -6.44 17.01 21.37
C ILE A 124 -7.81 16.35 21.55
N GLY A 125 -8.00 15.60 22.64
CA GLY A 125 -9.19 14.79 22.88
C GLY A 125 -9.13 13.40 22.23
N ALA A 126 -9.80 12.45 22.87
CA ALA A 126 -9.71 11.04 22.49
C ALA A 126 -10.21 10.75 21.06
N PRO A 127 -11.33 11.32 20.55
CA PRO A 127 -11.79 11.01 19.19
C PRO A 127 -10.77 11.36 18.11
N ALA A 128 -10.19 12.57 18.16
CA ALA A 128 -9.20 13.03 17.18
C ALA A 128 -7.87 12.29 17.35
N ALA A 129 -7.45 12.01 18.58
CA ALA A 129 -6.25 11.24 18.87
C ALA A 129 -6.36 9.80 18.36
N MET A 130 -7.48 9.13 18.64
CA MET A 130 -7.73 7.75 18.22
C MET A 130 -7.89 7.66 16.70
N ASP A 131 -8.53 8.62 16.04
CA ASP A 131 -8.56 8.67 14.57
C ASP A 131 -7.14 8.70 13.98
N LEU A 132 -6.23 9.56 14.49
CA LEU A 132 -4.84 9.60 14.03
C LEU A 132 -4.09 8.28 14.28
N MET A 133 -4.17 7.73 15.51
CA MET A 133 -3.41 6.54 15.90
C MET A 133 -3.96 5.24 15.31
N LEU A 134 -5.28 5.07 15.22
CA LEU A 134 -5.91 3.85 14.71
C LEU A 134 -5.81 3.75 13.18
N THR A 135 -5.87 4.88 12.46
CA THR A 135 -5.72 4.90 11.00
C THR A 135 -4.26 5.01 10.55
N GLY A 136 -3.38 5.50 11.43
CA GLY A 136 -2.00 5.83 11.10
C GLY A 136 -1.89 6.89 9.99
N ARG A 137 -2.91 7.75 9.85
CA ARG A 137 -2.92 8.82 8.84
C ARG A 137 -2.08 10.00 9.31
N THR A 138 -1.58 10.76 8.34
CA THR A 138 -0.85 12.00 8.57
C THR A 138 -1.73 13.22 8.37
N VAL A 139 -1.40 14.32 9.05
CA VAL A 139 -2.02 15.63 8.85
C VAL A 139 -1.00 16.66 8.39
N ALA A 140 -1.43 17.58 7.53
CA ALA A 140 -0.67 18.78 7.19
C ALA A 140 -0.70 19.80 8.33
N ALA A 141 0.24 20.74 8.34
CA ALA A 141 0.42 21.70 9.44
C ALA A 141 -0.85 22.49 9.79
N LYS A 142 -1.60 23.00 8.80
CA LYS A 142 -2.85 23.73 9.03
C LYS A 142 -3.92 22.86 9.73
N ALA A 143 -4.08 21.61 9.31
CA ALA A 143 -5.01 20.67 9.95
C ALA A 143 -4.55 20.29 11.37
N ALA A 144 -3.24 20.08 11.57
CA ALA A 144 -2.65 19.84 12.88
C ALA A 144 -2.89 21.02 13.84
N ARG A 145 -2.82 22.26 13.35
CA ARG A 145 -3.14 23.46 14.11
C ARG A 145 -4.61 23.58 14.47
N ALA A 146 -5.50 23.27 13.53
CA ALA A 146 -6.95 23.32 13.74
C ALA A 146 -7.40 22.35 14.84
N MET A 147 -6.83 21.14 14.87
CA MET A 147 -7.16 20.13 15.88
C MET A 147 -6.40 20.28 17.22
N GLY A 148 -5.45 21.24 17.30
CA GLY A 148 -4.67 21.50 18.52
C GLY A 148 -3.46 20.57 18.73
N LEU A 149 -3.06 19.82 17.70
CA LEU A 149 -1.81 19.05 17.73
C LEU A 149 -0.60 19.99 17.68
N VAL A 150 -0.72 21.10 16.95
CA VAL A 150 0.30 22.15 16.81
C VAL A 150 -0.22 23.46 17.37
N ASP A 151 0.64 24.24 18.01
CA ASP A 151 0.28 25.52 18.67
C ASP A 151 0.39 26.72 17.70
N LYS A 152 1.36 26.72 16.79
CA LYS A 152 1.52 27.74 15.73
C LYS A 152 1.97 27.14 14.40
N VAL A 153 1.61 27.80 13.30
CA VAL A 153 2.10 27.48 11.96
C VAL A 153 2.91 28.68 11.46
N ALA A 154 4.04 28.42 10.80
CA ALA A 154 4.96 29.45 10.33
C ALA A 154 5.56 29.09 8.97
N ALA A 155 6.00 30.09 8.22
CA ALA A 155 6.79 29.85 7.01
C ALA A 155 8.15 29.21 7.38
N PRO A 156 8.75 28.38 6.49
CA PRO A 156 10.03 27.72 6.75
C PRO A 156 11.13 28.68 7.22
N ALA A 157 11.21 29.87 6.60
CA ALA A 157 12.26 30.86 6.84
C ALA A 157 12.30 31.40 8.28
N VAL A 158 11.16 31.43 8.98
CA VAL A 158 11.02 32.03 10.32
C VAL A 158 10.61 31.01 11.38
N LEU A 159 10.67 29.71 11.05
CA LEU A 159 10.17 28.63 11.91
C LEU A 159 10.83 28.62 13.30
N VAL A 160 12.15 28.79 13.34
CA VAL A 160 12.93 28.76 14.59
C VAL A 160 12.66 30.00 15.43
N ASP A 161 12.56 31.18 14.82
CA ASP A 161 12.29 32.44 15.53
C ASP A 161 10.90 32.43 16.17
N VAL A 162 9.89 31.93 15.44
CA VAL A 162 8.54 31.76 15.98
C VAL A 162 8.53 30.75 17.12
N ALA A 163 9.31 29.67 17.04
CA ALA A 163 9.45 28.68 18.11
C ALA A 163 10.13 29.26 19.35
N ALA A 164 11.22 30.02 19.18
CA ALA A 164 11.94 30.68 20.28
C ALA A 164 11.05 31.72 20.98
N ALA A 165 10.35 32.56 20.21
CA ALA A 165 9.40 33.52 20.76
C ALA A 165 8.28 32.82 21.55
N LEU A 166 7.78 31.67 21.06
CA LEU A 166 6.78 30.87 21.77
C LEU A 166 7.33 30.24 23.07
N ALA A 167 8.61 29.86 23.10
CA ALA A 167 9.24 29.35 24.32
C ALA A 167 9.27 30.41 25.44
N LEU A 168 9.54 31.67 25.07
CA LEU A 168 9.67 32.78 26.03
C LEU A 168 8.31 33.35 26.47
N THR A 169 7.37 33.49 25.54
CA THR A 169 6.06 34.10 25.82
C THR A 169 5.01 33.11 26.30
N GLY A 170 5.17 31.84 25.93
CA GLY A 170 4.18 30.80 26.14
C GLY A 170 2.91 30.99 25.30
N SER A 171 2.02 30.00 25.41
CA SER A 171 0.67 30.08 24.86
C SER A 171 -0.31 29.32 25.74
N LYS A 172 -1.54 29.84 25.84
CA LYS A 172 -2.65 29.13 26.49
C LYS A 172 -3.51 28.47 25.42
N ARG A 173 -3.68 27.16 25.54
CA ARG A 173 -4.61 26.40 24.68
C ARG A 173 -6.05 26.90 24.89
N PRO A 174 -6.86 27.01 23.82
CA PRO A 174 -8.27 27.39 23.91
C PRO A 174 -9.04 26.54 24.92
N PHE A 175 -9.96 27.16 25.66
CA PHE A 175 -10.77 26.48 26.68
C PHE A 175 -11.51 25.27 26.11
N LYS A 176 -12.14 25.43 24.93
CA LYS A 176 -12.86 24.35 24.24
C LYS A 176 -11.98 23.12 24.00
N GLN A 177 -10.73 23.29 23.56
CA GLN A 177 -9.80 22.17 23.34
C GLN A 177 -9.45 21.47 24.64
N ARG A 178 -9.17 22.24 25.70
CA ARG A 178 -8.86 21.69 27.04
C ARG A 178 -10.06 20.94 27.63
N ALA A 179 -11.26 21.51 27.51
CA ALA A 179 -12.50 20.92 27.99
C ALA A 179 -12.81 19.61 27.26
N THR A 180 -12.71 19.58 25.92
CA THR A 180 -12.87 18.35 25.12
C THR A 180 -11.84 17.30 25.51
N ALA A 181 -10.57 17.68 25.65
CA ALA A 181 -9.51 16.76 26.07
C ALA A 181 -9.78 16.16 27.46
N TRP A 182 -10.27 16.95 28.40
CA TRP A 182 -10.65 16.46 29.72
C TRP A 182 -11.88 15.54 29.65
N ALA A 183 -12.98 16.02 29.07
CA ALA A 183 -14.27 15.33 29.05
C ALA A 183 -14.18 13.95 28.39
N THR A 184 -13.47 13.86 27.25
CA THR A 184 -13.33 12.61 26.48
C THR A 184 -12.41 11.57 27.14
N ASN A 185 -11.65 11.92 28.18
CA ASN A 185 -10.76 11.00 28.89
C ASN A 185 -11.26 10.62 30.30
N THR A 186 -12.46 11.07 30.69
CA THR A 186 -13.13 10.63 31.92
C THR A 186 -13.41 9.12 31.89
N LEU A 187 -13.63 8.51 33.06
CA LEU A 187 -13.93 7.07 33.14
C LEU A 187 -15.19 6.71 32.34
N LEU A 188 -16.25 7.51 32.48
CA LEU A 188 -17.53 7.29 31.79
C LEU A 188 -17.37 7.42 30.27
N ALA A 189 -16.73 8.49 29.80
CA ALA A 189 -16.49 8.68 28.37
C ALA A 189 -15.64 7.54 27.77
N ARG A 190 -14.61 7.08 28.49
CA ARG A 190 -13.79 5.93 28.06
C ARG A 190 -14.60 4.67 27.89
N LYS A 191 -15.46 4.34 28.88
CA LYS A 191 -16.32 3.16 28.85
C LYS A 191 -17.38 3.22 27.74
N LEU A 192 -17.86 4.43 27.39
CA LEU A 192 -18.83 4.63 26.32
C LEU A 192 -18.20 4.58 24.91
N LEU A 193 -17.06 5.24 24.72
CA LEU A 193 -16.43 5.40 23.40
C LEU A 193 -15.63 4.16 22.97
N ALA A 194 -15.02 3.42 23.90
CA ALA A 194 -14.18 2.27 23.55
C ALA A 194 -14.94 1.17 22.77
N PRO A 195 -16.17 0.75 23.14
CA PRO A 195 -16.96 -0.19 22.34
C PRO A 195 -17.26 0.31 20.92
N GLN A 196 -17.58 1.61 20.79
CA GLN A 196 -17.83 2.23 19.48
C GLN A 196 -16.59 2.22 18.60
N MET A 197 -15.43 2.57 19.16
CA MET A 197 -14.14 2.51 18.46
C MET A 197 -13.80 1.08 18.03
N ARG A 198 -14.00 0.08 18.90
CA ARG A 198 -13.80 -1.34 18.55
C ARG A 198 -14.71 -1.78 17.40
N LYS A 199 -15.98 -1.36 17.40
CA LYS A 199 -16.94 -1.64 16.32
C LYS A 199 -16.50 -0.99 15.00
N GLN A 200 -15.97 0.23 15.04
CA GLN A 200 -15.46 0.92 13.86
C GLN A 200 -14.20 0.24 13.30
N VAL A 201 -13.26 -0.16 14.17
CA VAL A 201 -12.06 -0.92 13.77
C VAL A 201 -12.45 -2.27 13.17
N ALA A 202 -13.37 -3.01 13.80
CA ALA A 202 -13.80 -4.34 13.37
C ALA A 202 -14.41 -4.39 11.95
N ARG A 203 -14.91 -3.25 11.44
CA ARG A 203 -15.38 -3.14 10.05
C ARG A 203 -14.27 -3.22 9.01
N LYS A 204 -13.02 -2.92 9.39
CA LYS A 204 -11.88 -2.84 8.47
C LYS A 204 -10.74 -3.78 8.82
N ALA A 205 -10.58 -4.09 10.10
CA ALA A 205 -9.48 -4.88 10.60
C ALA A 205 -10.01 -5.90 11.63
N ARG A 206 -9.83 -7.18 11.34
CA ARG A 206 -10.16 -8.27 12.26
C ARG A 206 -9.15 -8.30 13.41
N LYS A 207 -9.63 -8.54 14.63
CA LYS A 207 -8.80 -8.52 15.84
C LYS A 207 -7.71 -9.59 15.83
N GLU A 208 -8.04 -10.74 15.25
CA GLU A 208 -7.16 -11.90 15.14
C GLU A 208 -5.98 -11.60 14.21
N HIS A 209 -6.22 -10.80 13.17
CA HIS A 209 -5.20 -10.45 12.16
C HIS A 209 -4.39 -9.22 12.59
N TYR A 210 -5.07 -8.22 13.15
CA TYR A 210 -4.53 -6.91 13.51
C TYR A 210 -4.87 -6.58 14.97
N PRO A 211 -4.12 -7.11 15.96
CA PRO A 211 -4.43 -6.91 17.37
C PRO A 211 -4.10 -5.50 17.89
N ALA A 212 -3.19 -4.76 17.23
CA ALA A 212 -2.66 -3.50 17.74
C ALA A 212 -3.71 -2.38 17.95
N PRO A 213 -4.63 -2.10 17.00
CA PRO A 213 -5.70 -1.12 17.21
C PRO A 213 -6.57 -1.43 18.45
N TYR A 214 -6.85 -2.72 18.69
CA TYR A 214 -7.63 -3.15 19.85
C TYR A 214 -6.84 -3.01 21.16
N ALA A 215 -5.56 -3.34 21.14
CA ALA A 215 -4.67 -3.14 22.28
C ALA A 215 -4.56 -1.67 22.66
N LEU A 216 -4.41 -0.77 21.68
CA LEU A 216 -4.44 0.69 21.89
C LEU A 216 -5.73 1.14 22.57
N ILE A 217 -6.90 0.73 22.05
CA ILE A 217 -8.20 1.06 22.66
C ILE A 217 -8.28 0.53 24.10
N ASN A 218 -7.81 -0.70 24.35
CA ASN A 218 -7.84 -1.31 25.67
C ASN A 218 -6.94 -0.59 26.68
N VAL A 219 -5.73 -0.18 26.27
CA VAL A 219 -4.81 0.57 27.12
C VAL A 219 -5.41 1.91 27.49
N TRP A 220 -5.96 2.64 26.52
CA TRP A 220 -6.65 3.90 26.77
C TRP A 220 -7.88 3.72 27.67
N GLU A 221 -8.75 2.75 27.38
CA GLU A 221 -9.96 2.48 28.15
C GLU A 221 -9.63 2.17 29.62
N ARG A 222 -8.60 1.37 29.89
CA ARG A 222 -8.26 0.92 31.24
C ARG A 222 -7.39 1.92 31.98
N ALA A 223 -6.25 2.29 31.41
CA ALA A 223 -5.22 3.10 32.08
C ALA A 223 -5.32 4.60 31.78
N GLY A 224 -6.13 5.04 30.80
CA GLY A 224 -6.16 6.43 30.33
C GLY A 224 -6.50 7.50 31.39
N GLY A 225 -7.15 7.10 32.49
CA GLY A 225 -7.46 7.96 33.64
C GLY A 225 -6.34 8.07 34.68
N SER A 226 -5.33 7.21 34.61
CA SER A 226 -4.23 7.15 35.59
C SER A 226 -3.18 8.26 35.35
N GLY A 227 -2.28 8.44 36.32
CA GLY A 227 -1.10 9.31 36.19
C GLY A 227 -0.21 8.93 34.99
N ILE A 228 0.65 9.85 34.55
CA ILE A 228 1.48 9.65 33.36
C ILE A 228 2.35 8.39 33.44
N GLN A 229 2.98 8.11 34.58
CA GLN A 229 3.83 6.93 34.77
C GLN A 229 3.05 5.62 34.59
N ALA A 230 1.86 5.50 35.18
CA ALA A 230 1.00 4.33 35.01
C ALA A 230 0.55 4.14 33.56
N ARG A 231 0.31 5.23 32.83
CA ARG A 231 -0.07 5.19 31.40
C ARG A 231 1.09 4.75 30.51
N LEU A 232 2.28 5.28 30.73
CA LEU A 232 3.50 4.85 30.03
C LEU A 232 3.79 3.36 30.31
N ALA A 233 3.65 2.91 31.55
CA ALA A 233 3.82 1.51 31.91
C ALA A 233 2.81 0.59 31.20
N ALA A 234 1.52 0.98 31.14
CA ALA A 234 0.49 0.22 30.45
C ALA A 234 0.70 0.19 28.92
N GLU A 235 1.09 1.31 28.33
CA GLU A 235 1.50 1.43 26.93
C GLU A 235 2.65 0.47 26.62
N ARG A 236 3.77 0.57 27.35
CA ARG A 236 4.95 -0.28 27.17
C ARG A 236 4.59 -1.76 27.24
N LYS A 237 3.86 -2.18 28.29
CA LYS A 237 3.48 -3.58 28.47
C LYS A 237 2.71 -4.13 27.26
N ALA A 238 1.81 -3.34 26.68
CA ALA A 238 1.03 -3.75 25.52
C ALA A 238 1.85 -3.72 24.22
N VAL A 239 2.68 -2.69 24.00
CA VAL A 239 3.54 -2.60 22.81
C VAL A 239 4.59 -3.71 22.78
N VAL A 240 5.23 -4.04 23.91
CA VAL A 240 6.16 -5.17 24.02
C VAL A 240 5.49 -6.48 23.61
N LYS A 241 4.27 -6.73 24.10
CA LYS A 241 3.51 -7.93 23.72
C LYS A 241 3.20 -7.98 22.23
N LEU A 242 2.88 -6.84 21.61
CA LEU A 242 2.57 -6.76 20.18
C LEU A 242 3.82 -6.93 19.31
N ALA A 243 4.95 -6.34 19.72
CA ALA A 243 6.20 -6.36 18.99
C ALA A 243 6.65 -7.79 18.65
N SER A 244 6.47 -8.72 19.58
CA SER A 244 6.86 -10.12 19.42
C SER A 244 5.83 -10.98 18.66
N THR A 245 4.76 -10.38 18.12
CA THR A 245 3.77 -11.12 17.32
C THR A 245 4.24 -11.30 15.87
N PRO A 246 3.87 -12.41 15.21
CA PRO A 246 4.13 -12.60 13.78
C PRO A 246 3.54 -11.46 12.92
N THR A 247 2.38 -10.93 13.30
CA THR A 247 1.77 -9.77 12.62
C THR A 247 2.69 -8.57 12.60
N ALA A 248 3.30 -8.20 13.75
CA ALA A 248 4.19 -7.04 13.81
C ALA A 248 5.45 -7.25 12.94
N ARG A 249 6.07 -8.42 13.03
CA ARG A 249 7.24 -8.78 12.19
C ARG A 249 6.91 -8.70 10.70
N ASN A 250 5.80 -9.30 10.29
CA ASN A 250 5.38 -9.28 8.89
C ASN A 250 5.03 -7.87 8.40
N LEU A 251 4.35 -7.05 9.19
CA LEU A 251 4.03 -5.67 8.79
C LEU A 251 5.27 -4.76 8.72
N ILE A 252 6.27 -4.98 9.58
CA ILE A 252 7.58 -4.34 9.47
C ILE A 252 8.31 -4.82 8.20
N ARG A 253 8.26 -6.12 7.90
CA ARG A 253 8.76 -6.66 6.62
C ARG A 253 8.08 -5.98 5.43
N ILE A 254 6.75 -5.81 5.44
CA ILE A 254 6.03 -5.09 4.36
C ILE A 254 6.55 -3.67 4.18
N PHE A 255 6.88 -2.97 5.27
CA PHE A 255 7.52 -1.65 5.17
C PHE A 255 8.85 -1.72 4.43
N PHE A 256 9.73 -2.68 4.75
CA PHE A 256 11.01 -2.83 4.05
C PHE A 256 10.85 -3.26 2.59
N LEU A 257 9.88 -4.13 2.28
CA LEU A 257 9.53 -4.48 0.91
C LEU A 257 9.07 -3.24 0.12
N THR A 258 8.25 -2.39 0.75
CA THR A 258 7.81 -1.12 0.16
C THR A 258 8.99 -0.20 -0.16
N GLU A 259 9.91 -0.03 0.80
CA GLU A 259 11.10 0.81 0.60
C GLU A 259 12.02 0.24 -0.47
N ARG A 260 12.17 -1.09 -0.54
CA ARG A 260 12.91 -1.77 -1.59
C ARG A 260 12.33 -1.51 -2.97
N LEU A 261 11.01 -1.65 -3.16
CA LEU A 261 10.36 -1.36 -4.44
C LEU A 261 10.53 0.11 -4.86
N LYS A 262 10.45 1.06 -3.91
CA LYS A 262 10.74 2.47 -4.19
C LYS A 262 12.21 2.74 -4.50
N ALA A 263 13.12 1.94 -3.96
CA ALA A 263 14.55 2.06 -4.23
C ALA A 263 14.91 1.62 -5.65
N LEU A 264 14.14 0.71 -6.26
CA LEU A 264 14.31 0.34 -7.68
C LEU A 264 14.12 1.53 -8.64
N GLY A 265 13.29 2.51 -8.27
CA GLY A 265 13.17 3.79 -8.98
C GLY A 265 14.02 4.92 -8.37
N GLY A 266 15.02 4.60 -7.55
CA GLY A 266 15.90 5.55 -6.88
C GLY A 266 16.98 6.14 -7.79
N LYS A 267 17.63 7.22 -7.33
CA LYS A 267 18.75 7.84 -8.06
C LYS A 267 19.93 6.89 -8.25
N ASP A 268 20.13 5.99 -7.29
CA ASP A 268 21.23 5.02 -7.27
C ASP A 268 20.93 3.76 -8.10
N ALA A 269 19.72 3.62 -8.65
CA ALA A 269 19.29 2.43 -9.39
C ALA A 269 19.73 2.42 -10.88
N GLY A 270 20.71 3.25 -11.27
CA GLY A 270 21.21 3.33 -12.64
C GLY A 270 20.41 4.23 -13.59
N ALA A 271 19.19 4.63 -13.23
CA ALA A 271 18.37 5.54 -14.03
C ALA A 271 18.99 6.95 -14.21
N ALA A 272 19.92 7.35 -13.34
CA ALA A 272 20.56 8.67 -13.39
C ALA A 272 21.40 8.91 -14.66
N ALA A 273 21.78 7.86 -15.37
CA ALA A 273 22.53 7.96 -16.63
C ALA A 273 21.64 8.34 -17.84
N LEU A 274 20.32 8.16 -17.73
CA LEU A 274 19.37 8.40 -18.83
C LEU A 274 18.53 9.66 -18.58
N ALA A 275 18.07 10.28 -19.68
CA ALA A 275 17.20 11.45 -19.60
C ALA A 275 15.87 11.10 -18.89
N PRO A 276 15.38 11.92 -17.95
CA PRO A 276 14.12 11.65 -17.26
C PRO A 276 12.92 11.71 -18.22
N ILE A 277 11.94 10.86 -18.02
CA ILE A 277 10.65 10.92 -18.75
C ILE A 277 9.90 12.18 -18.30
N ARG A 278 9.47 13.01 -19.24
CA ARG A 278 8.63 14.20 -18.99
C ARG A 278 7.36 14.21 -19.84
N HIS A 279 7.47 13.77 -21.09
CA HIS A 279 6.37 13.68 -22.04
C HIS A 279 5.94 12.22 -22.20
N VAL A 280 4.68 11.95 -21.89
CA VAL A 280 4.05 10.63 -22.02
C VAL A 280 3.00 10.70 -23.11
N HIS A 281 3.05 9.77 -24.06
CA HIS A 281 2.00 9.62 -25.05
C HIS A 281 1.28 8.29 -24.81
N VAL A 282 -0.04 8.33 -24.66
CA VAL A 282 -0.85 7.14 -24.43
C VAL A 282 -1.70 6.86 -25.66
N VAL A 283 -1.59 5.66 -26.20
CA VAL A 283 -2.37 5.21 -27.37
C VAL A 283 -3.48 4.27 -26.89
N GLY A 284 -4.74 4.69 -27.07
CA GLY A 284 -5.94 4.04 -26.56
C GLY A 284 -6.58 4.85 -25.43
N ALA A 285 -7.71 5.50 -25.71
CA ALA A 285 -8.53 6.27 -24.76
C ALA A 285 -9.65 5.45 -24.11
N GLY A 286 -9.50 4.12 -24.10
CA GLY A 286 -10.34 3.22 -23.31
C GLY A 286 -10.22 3.47 -21.80
N VAL A 287 -10.81 2.56 -21.00
CA VAL A 287 -10.81 2.71 -19.53
C VAL A 287 -9.39 2.84 -18.97
N MET A 288 -8.51 1.90 -19.31
CA MET A 288 -7.14 1.86 -18.80
C MET A 288 -6.27 3.01 -19.31
N GLY A 289 -6.18 3.21 -20.64
CA GLY A 289 -5.31 4.25 -21.19
C GLY A 289 -5.73 5.66 -20.77
N GLY A 290 -7.03 5.95 -20.72
CA GLY A 290 -7.53 7.22 -20.17
C GLY A 290 -7.16 7.43 -18.70
N ASP A 291 -7.27 6.40 -17.86
CA ASP A 291 -6.93 6.46 -16.44
C ASP A 291 -5.41 6.59 -16.20
N ILE A 292 -4.58 5.90 -17.00
CA ILE A 292 -3.11 6.04 -17.00
C ILE A 292 -2.73 7.47 -17.37
N ALA A 293 -3.30 7.99 -18.46
CA ALA A 293 -3.03 9.35 -18.94
C ALA A 293 -3.41 10.41 -17.90
N ALA A 294 -4.61 10.30 -17.33
CA ALA A 294 -5.08 11.21 -16.29
C ALA A 294 -4.22 11.12 -15.01
N TRP A 295 -3.82 9.91 -14.58
CA TRP A 295 -2.98 9.76 -13.40
C TRP A 295 -1.57 10.36 -13.61
N ALA A 296 -0.97 10.17 -14.79
CA ALA A 296 0.31 10.78 -15.15
C ALA A 296 0.22 12.31 -15.16
N ALA A 297 -0.82 12.89 -15.77
CA ALA A 297 -1.03 14.34 -15.77
C ALA A 297 -1.21 14.90 -14.34
N TYR A 298 -1.98 14.20 -13.49
CA TYR A 298 -2.14 14.54 -12.07
C TYR A 298 -0.81 14.56 -11.32
N LYS A 299 0.12 13.66 -11.67
CA LYS A 299 1.45 13.56 -11.08
C LYS A 299 2.48 14.53 -11.65
N GLY A 300 2.10 15.31 -12.66
CA GLY A 300 2.90 16.42 -13.18
C GLY A 300 3.60 16.17 -14.50
N PHE A 301 3.28 15.06 -15.19
CA PHE A 301 3.79 14.78 -16.53
C PHE A 301 2.97 15.52 -17.59
N GLU A 302 3.61 15.87 -18.72
CA GLU A 302 2.91 16.32 -19.92
C GLU A 302 2.40 15.09 -20.67
N VAL A 303 1.11 15.03 -20.96
CA VAL A 303 0.45 13.83 -21.49
C VAL A 303 -0.39 14.14 -22.71
N THR A 304 -0.18 13.38 -23.78
CA THR A 304 -1.07 13.35 -24.94
C THR A 304 -1.78 11.99 -25.03
N LEU A 305 -3.07 12.01 -25.35
CA LEU A 305 -3.93 10.83 -25.41
C LEU A 305 -4.51 10.69 -26.81
N GLN A 306 -4.14 9.61 -27.49
CA GLN A 306 -4.60 9.26 -28.82
C GLN A 306 -5.64 8.14 -28.79
N ASP A 307 -6.62 8.21 -29.68
CA ASP A 307 -7.50 7.10 -30.05
C ASP A 307 -7.90 7.24 -31.53
N ARG A 308 -8.60 6.25 -32.08
CA ARG A 308 -9.08 6.23 -33.47
C ARG A 308 -10.22 7.23 -33.71
N GLU A 309 -10.97 7.56 -32.66
CA GLU A 309 -12.12 8.47 -32.75
C GLU A 309 -12.14 9.47 -31.58
N GLN A 310 -12.50 10.72 -31.88
CA GLN A 310 -12.53 11.82 -30.90
C GLN A 310 -13.44 11.51 -29.70
N ARG A 311 -14.56 10.81 -29.91
CA ARG A 311 -15.51 10.44 -28.84
C ARG A 311 -14.87 9.67 -27.68
N PHE A 312 -13.88 8.81 -27.97
CA PHE A 312 -13.19 8.04 -26.94
C PHE A 312 -12.24 8.93 -26.13
N ILE A 313 -11.54 9.82 -26.83
CA ILE A 313 -10.68 10.84 -26.20
C ILE A 313 -11.52 11.74 -25.28
N ASP A 314 -12.62 12.30 -25.79
CA ASP A 314 -13.49 13.19 -25.00
C ASP A 314 -14.03 12.50 -23.75
N THR A 315 -14.44 11.24 -23.87
CA THR A 315 -14.90 10.42 -22.75
C THR A 315 -13.79 10.22 -21.70
N ALA A 316 -12.57 9.94 -22.12
CA ALA A 316 -11.42 9.80 -21.23
C ALA A 316 -11.03 11.13 -20.56
N LEU A 317 -11.03 12.25 -21.30
CA LEU A 317 -10.77 13.58 -20.76
C LEU A 317 -11.80 13.99 -19.71
N GLY A 318 -13.09 13.68 -19.94
CA GLY A 318 -14.16 13.90 -18.96
C GLY A 318 -13.91 13.16 -17.65
N ARG A 319 -13.60 11.86 -17.71
CA ARG A 319 -13.22 11.04 -16.54
C ARG A 319 -11.96 11.58 -15.84
N GLY A 320 -10.97 12.05 -16.61
CA GLY A 320 -9.79 12.73 -16.08
C GLY A 320 -10.14 13.99 -15.29
N GLY A 321 -11.07 14.81 -15.80
CA GLY A 321 -11.60 15.98 -15.10
C GLY A 321 -12.24 15.66 -13.76
N GLU A 322 -13.05 14.59 -13.69
CA GLU A 322 -13.65 14.11 -12.44
C GLU A 322 -12.59 13.65 -11.43
N LEU A 323 -11.56 12.93 -11.90
CA LEU A 323 -10.43 12.53 -11.08
C LEU A 323 -9.71 13.76 -10.51
N PHE A 324 -9.46 14.78 -11.32
CA PHE A 324 -8.80 16.02 -10.89
C PHE A 324 -9.65 16.78 -9.87
N ALA A 325 -10.96 16.90 -10.09
CA ALA A 325 -11.87 17.53 -9.14
C ALA A 325 -11.85 16.82 -7.77
N LYS A 326 -11.79 15.48 -7.77
CA LYS A 326 -11.75 14.67 -6.55
C LYS A 326 -10.40 14.72 -5.81
N ARG A 327 -9.28 14.76 -6.54
CA ARG A 327 -7.92 14.66 -5.98
C ARG A 327 -7.31 16.03 -5.66
N VAL A 328 -7.62 17.05 -6.45
CA VAL A 328 -7.14 18.43 -6.27
C VAL A 328 -8.21 19.23 -5.54
N LYS A 329 -8.06 19.31 -4.21
CA LYS A 329 -9.01 20.02 -3.33
C LYS A 329 -9.00 21.54 -3.54
N ASP A 330 -7.86 22.08 -3.98
CA ASP A 330 -7.68 23.51 -4.26
C ASP A 330 -8.09 23.80 -5.71
N GLU A 331 -9.23 24.46 -5.89
CA GLU A 331 -9.83 24.67 -7.20
C GLU A 331 -8.93 25.50 -8.12
N ALA A 332 -8.17 26.45 -7.56
CA ALA A 332 -7.25 27.31 -8.32
C ALA A 332 -6.11 26.52 -9.00
N LYS A 333 -5.80 25.30 -8.52
CA LYS A 333 -4.75 24.44 -9.09
C LYS A 333 -5.27 23.47 -10.15
N ARG A 334 -6.59 23.29 -10.28
CA ARG A 334 -7.19 22.33 -11.22
C ARG A 334 -6.89 22.65 -12.69
N PRO A 335 -6.97 23.91 -13.18
CA PRO A 335 -6.71 24.22 -14.59
C PRO A 335 -5.29 23.85 -15.03
N ALA A 336 -4.29 24.09 -14.18
CA ALA A 336 -2.91 23.74 -14.47
C ALA A 336 -2.68 22.22 -14.57
N VAL A 337 -3.42 21.42 -13.81
CA VAL A 337 -3.37 19.95 -13.91
C VAL A 337 -4.08 19.47 -15.18
N ALA A 338 -5.26 20.04 -15.48
CA ALA A 338 -6.03 19.69 -16.67
C ALA A 338 -5.27 20.00 -17.96
N ALA A 339 -4.55 21.13 -18.03
CA ALA A 339 -3.78 21.54 -19.20
C ALA A 339 -2.66 20.56 -19.59
N ARG A 340 -2.22 19.71 -18.65
CA ARG A 340 -1.20 18.67 -18.90
C ARG A 340 -1.75 17.47 -19.66
N LEU A 341 -3.06 17.23 -19.65
CA LEU A 341 -3.69 16.13 -20.38
C LEU A 341 -4.37 16.67 -21.63
N ARG A 342 -3.82 16.34 -22.80
CA ARG A 342 -4.32 16.82 -24.09
C ARG A 342 -4.79 15.65 -24.96
N GLY A 343 -5.93 15.80 -25.60
CA GLY A 343 -6.37 14.89 -26.66
C GLY A 343 -5.54 15.08 -27.93
N ASP A 344 -5.23 13.98 -28.61
CA ASP A 344 -4.39 13.96 -29.81
C ASP A 344 -4.88 12.90 -30.80
N LEU A 345 -5.92 13.24 -31.56
CA LEU A 345 -6.51 12.33 -32.56
C LEU A 345 -5.50 11.95 -33.67
N ALA A 346 -4.62 12.88 -34.04
CA ALA A 346 -3.65 12.70 -35.12
C ALA A 346 -2.40 11.91 -34.70
N GLY A 347 -2.15 11.74 -33.40
CA GLY A 347 -0.96 11.08 -32.88
C GLY A 347 0.33 11.90 -33.01
N ALA A 348 0.22 13.23 -33.16
CA ALA A 348 1.39 14.11 -33.33
C ALA A 348 2.32 14.12 -32.09
N GLY A 349 1.81 13.71 -30.93
CA GLY A 349 2.54 13.58 -29.68
C GLY A 349 3.57 12.45 -29.67
N VAL A 350 3.45 11.44 -30.55
CA VAL A 350 4.38 10.30 -30.63
C VAL A 350 5.84 10.77 -30.79
N ALA A 351 6.08 11.73 -31.70
CA ALA A 351 7.43 12.24 -31.98
C ALA A 351 8.03 13.06 -30.83
N GLN A 352 7.20 13.55 -29.91
CA GLN A 352 7.62 14.36 -28.76
C GLN A 352 7.72 13.55 -27.46
N ALA A 353 7.21 12.32 -27.45
CA ALA A 353 7.17 11.49 -26.26
C ALA A 353 8.57 11.00 -25.86
N ASP A 354 8.81 10.96 -24.55
CA ASP A 354 9.94 10.22 -23.96
C ASP A 354 9.52 8.77 -23.64
N LEU A 355 8.21 8.57 -23.41
CA LEU A 355 7.57 7.29 -23.16
C LEU A 355 6.23 7.22 -23.90
N VAL A 356 6.05 6.19 -24.73
CA VAL A 356 4.77 5.80 -25.31
C VAL A 356 4.20 4.61 -24.54
N ILE A 357 2.93 4.68 -24.17
CA ILE A 357 2.20 3.60 -23.49
C ILE A 357 1.04 3.19 -24.39
N GLU A 358 1.13 1.99 -24.96
CA GLU A 358 0.05 1.37 -25.71
C GLU A 358 -0.95 0.70 -24.74
N ALA A 359 -2.22 1.04 -24.88
CA ALA A 359 -3.34 0.51 -24.10
C ALA A 359 -4.59 0.32 -24.99
N ILE A 360 -4.39 -0.19 -26.20
CA ILE A 360 -5.44 -0.57 -27.14
C ILE A 360 -6.01 -1.96 -26.80
N ILE A 361 -6.97 -2.42 -27.60
CA ILE A 361 -7.61 -3.73 -27.42
C ILE A 361 -6.58 -4.87 -27.38
N GLU A 362 -6.92 -5.93 -26.65
CA GLU A 362 -6.06 -7.11 -26.47
C GLU A 362 -6.09 -8.01 -27.72
N ASN A 363 -5.53 -7.50 -28.82
CA ASN A 363 -5.39 -8.20 -30.10
C ASN A 363 -3.93 -8.09 -30.58
N PRO A 364 -3.20 -9.21 -30.72
CA PRO A 364 -1.80 -9.19 -31.13
C PRO A 364 -1.55 -8.48 -32.47
N GLN A 365 -2.42 -8.68 -33.47
CA GLN A 365 -2.26 -8.08 -34.79
C GLN A 365 -2.43 -6.56 -34.76
N ALA A 366 -3.47 -6.07 -34.08
CA ALA A 366 -3.70 -4.63 -33.93
C ALA A 366 -2.53 -3.94 -33.21
N LYS A 367 -1.96 -4.58 -32.19
CA LYS A 367 -0.77 -4.08 -31.48
C LYS A 367 0.46 -4.06 -32.39
N ARG A 368 0.71 -5.12 -33.15
CA ARG A 368 1.80 -5.21 -34.14
C ARG A 368 1.73 -4.08 -35.18
N GLU A 369 0.57 -3.89 -35.80
CA GLU A 369 0.34 -2.84 -36.80
C GLU A 369 0.59 -1.45 -36.21
N LEU A 370 0.11 -1.21 -34.99
CA LEU A 370 0.35 0.04 -34.29
C LEU A 370 1.85 0.26 -34.07
N TYR A 371 2.58 -0.72 -33.53
CA TYR A 371 4.02 -0.60 -33.26
C TYR A 371 4.82 -0.26 -34.52
N GLN A 372 4.54 -0.94 -35.63
CA GLN A 372 5.17 -0.67 -36.92
C GLN A 372 4.93 0.77 -37.41
N SER A 373 3.75 1.32 -37.13
CA SER A 373 3.40 2.68 -37.53
C SER A 373 4.07 3.77 -36.67
N ILE A 374 4.23 3.53 -35.37
CA ILE A 374 4.71 4.53 -34.41
C ILE A 374 6.22 4.49 -34.21
N GLU A 375 6.84 3.30 -34.30
CA GLU A 375 8.26 3.13 -33.99
C GLU A 375 9.20 4.02 -34.84
N PRO A 376 8.97 4.24 -36.14
CA PRO A 376 9.78 5.15 -36.94
C PRO A 376 9.67 6.63 -36.52
N GLN A 377 8.59 6.99 -35.81
CA GLN A 377 8.32 8.38 -35.39
C GLN A 377 8.90 8.70 -34.01
N LEU A 378 9.22 7.69 -33.20
CA LEU A 378 9.72 7.87 -31.85
C LEU A 378 11.12 8.52 -31.88
N LYS A 379 11.43 9.29 -30.83
CA LYS A 379 12.79 9.76 -30.59
C LYS A 379 13.79 8.59 -30.54
N PRO A 380 15.08 8.84 -30.80
CA PRO A 380 16.12 7.81 -30.69
C PRO A 380 16.17 7.16 -29.31
N ASP A 381 15.90 7.90 -28.24
CA ASP A 381 15.96 7.43 -26.85
C ASP A 381 14.57 7.15 -26.23
N ALA A 382 13.47 7.31 -26.97
CA ALA A 382 12.12 7.12 -26.44
C ALA A 382 11.81 5.64 -26.19
N LEU A 383 11.02 5.39 -25.14
CA LEU A 383 10.55 4.06 -24.78
C LEU A 383 9.18 3.78 -25.40
N LEU A 384 8.99 2.57 -25.92
CA LEU A 384 7.68 2.05 -26.28
C LEU A 384 7.28 0.98 -25.28
N THR A 385 6.11 1.15 -24.65
CA THR A 385 5.61 0.18 -23.68
C THR A 385 4.21 -0.29 -24.02
N THR A 386 3.87 -1.49 -23.57
CA THR A 386 2.52 -2.07 -23.73
C THR A 386 1.90 -2.38 -22.37
N ASN A 387 0.64 -2.00 -22.19
CA ASN A 387 -0.22 -2.40 -21.09
C ASN A 387 -1.05 -3.65 -21.46
N THR A 388 -0.39 -4.67 -22.00
CA THR A 388 -1.00 -5.99 -22.22
C THR A 388 -1.15 -6.74 -20.90
N SER A 389 -2.21 -7.54 -20.76
CA SER A 389 -2.52 -8.30 -19.56
C SER A 389 -2.30 -9.81 -19.73
N SER A 390 -2.32 -10.31 -20.97
CA SER A 390 -2.26 -11.74 -21.27
C SER A 390 -1.37 -12.11 -22.45
N ILE A 391 -1.11 -11.21 -23.40
CA ILE A 391 -0.27 -11.53 -24.56
C ILE A 391 1.21 -11.66 -24.12
N PRO A 392 1.89 -12.77 -24.43
CA PRO A 392 3.31 -12.93 -24.10
C PRO A 392 4.16 -11.83 -24.73
N LEU A 393 4.96 -11.14 -23.92
CA LEU A 393 5.77 -10.01 -24.39
C LEU A 393 6.78 -10.43 -25.47
N THR A 394 7.26 -11.67 -25.41
CA THR A 394 8.16 -12.26 -26.40
C THR A 394 7.54 -12.34 -27.80
N GLU A 395 6.22 -12.55 -27.90
CA GLU A 395 5.51 -12.55 -29.19
C GLU A 395 5.49 -11.14 -29.77
N LEU A 396 5.15 -10.13 -28.96
CA LEU A 396 5.10 -8.73 -29.39
C LEU A 396 6.49 -8.22 -29.76
N ARG A 397 7.52 -8.59 -28.97
CA ARG A 397 8.92 -8.22 -29.20
C ARG A 397 9.44 -8.66 -30.56
N GLY A 398 8.96 -9.78 -31.10
CA GLY A 398 9.40 -10.32 -32.39
C GLY A 398 9.22 -9.35 -33.57
N HIS A 399 8.40 -8.31 -33.40
CA HIS A 399 8.06 -7.34 -34.44
C HIS A 399 8.52 -5.91 -34.13
N ILE A 400 9.38 -5.74 -33.12
CA ILE A 400 9.96 -4.46 -32.71
C ILE A 400 11.36 -4.31 -33.30
N GLN A 401 11.66 -3.16 -33.92
CA GLN A 401 12.97 -2.87 -34.51
C GLN A 401 14.02 -2.52 -33.44
N ARG A 402 13.61 -1.90 -32.34
CA ARG A 402 14.47 -1.45 -31.22
C ARG A 402 14.08 -2.14 -29.90
N PRO A 403 14.33 -3.45 -29.77
CA PRO A 403 13.92 -4.23 -28.59
C PRO A 403 14.52 -3.70 -27.27
N ALA A 404 15.68 -3.04 -27.31
CA ALA A 404 16.30 -2.41 -26.15
C ALA A 404 15.42 -1.34 -25.46
N GLN A 405 14.43 -0.80 -26.16
CA GLN A 405 13.55 0.29 -25.72
C GLN A 405 12.09 -0.16 -25.56
N PHE A 406 11.83 -1.45 -25.69
CA PHE A 406 10.49 -2.02 -25.61
C PHE A 406 10.30 -2.80 -24.31
N ALA A 407 9.20 -2.57 -23.61
CA ALA A 407 8.89 -3.28 -22.37
C ALA A 407 7.38 -3.41 -22.16
N GLY A 408 6.95 -4.35 -21.34
CA GLY A 408 5.59 -4.28 -20.79
C GLY A 408 5.57 -3.32 -19.60
N LEU A 409 4.51 -2.52 -19.50
CA LEU A 409 4.25 -1.63 -18.38
C LEU A 409 2.81 -1.87 -17.92
N HIS A 410 2.62 -2.93 -17.16
CA HIS A 410 1.31 -3.47 -16.83
C HIS A 410 0.74 -2.82 -15.56
N TYR A 411 -0.34 -2.06 -15.74
CA TYR A 411 -1.11 -1.37 -14.71
C TYR A 411 -2.34 -2.17 -14.29
N PHE A 412 -2.77 -1.98 -13.04
CA PHE A 412 -3.97 -2.61 -12.50
C PHE A 412 -5.11 -1.60 -12.33
N ASN A 413 -6.33 -2.01 -12.68
CA ASN A 413 -7.54 -1.21 -12.52
C ASN A 413 -8.07 -1.25 -11.06
N PRO A 414 -8.43 -0.12 -10.43
CA PRO A 414 -8.29 1.27 -10.88
C PRO A 414 -6.88 1.83 -10.70
N VAL A 415 -6.37 2.50 -11.73
CA VAL A 415 -5.00 3.05 -11.77
C VAL A 415 -4.76 4.02 -10.62
N SER A 416 -5.74 4.82 -10.19
CA SER A 416 -5.54 5.77 -9.08
C SER A 416 -5.49 5.13 -7.68
N MET A 417 -5.75 3.83 -7.57
CA MET A 417 -5.85 3.09 -6.30
C MET A 417 -4.84 1.97 -6.19
N MET A 418 -4.57 1.25 -7.28
CA MET A 418 -3.64 0.12 -7.27
C MET A 418 -2.20 0.63 -7.21
N PRO A 419 -1.40 0.22 -6.21
CA PRO A 419 -0.06 0.78 -6.01
C PRO A 419 1.00 0.16 -6.92
N LEU A 420 0.77 -1.02 -7.48
CA LEU A 420 1.75 -1.78 -8.25
C LEU A 420 1.73 -1.44 -9.75
N VAL A 421 2.90 -1.49 -10.38
CA VAL A 421 3.06 -1.61 -11.84
C VAL A 421 4.11 -2.68 -12.11
N GLU A 422 3.78 -3.65 -12.95
CA GLU A 422 4.72 -4.68 -13.40
C GLU A 422 5.52 -4.16 -14.61
N ILE A 423 6.85 -4.13 -14.49
CA ILE A 423 7.77 -3.84 -15.60
C ILE A 423 8.17 -5.17 -16.20
N VAL A 424 7.50 -5.53 -17.29
CA VAL A 424 7.67 -6.84 -17.93
C VAL A 424 8.86 -6.79 -18.86
N GLN A 425 9.79 -7.71 -18.65
CA GLN A 425 11.06 -7.79 -19.35
C GLN A 425 11.06 -8.91 -20.38
N HIS A 426 11.87 -8.71 -21.42
CA HIS A 426 12.24 -9.75 -22.37
C HIS A 426 13.77 -9.73 -22.55
N ASP A 427 14.29 -10.73 -23.25
CA ASP A 427 15.72 -10.99 -23.52
C ASP A 427 16.52 -9.87 -24.21
N GLY A 428 15.86 -8.84 -24.72
CA GLY A 428 16.46 -7.78 -25.53
C GLY A 428 16.31 -6.39 -24.92
N LEU A 429 15.66 -6.25 -23.77
CA LEU A 429 15.43 -4.97 -23.09
C LEU A 429 16.70 -4.53 -22.35
N ASP A 430 17.10 -3.27 -22.53
CA ASP A 430 18.23 -2.69 -21.81
C ASP A 430 17.90 -2.54 -20.31
N PRO A 431 18.71 -3.09 -19.39
CA PRO A 431 18.54 -2.91 -17.95
C PRO A 431 18.47 -1.43 -17.51
N ALA A 432 19.15 -0.51 -18.21
CA ALA A 432 19.07 0.92 -17.92
C ALA A 432 17.66 1.47 -18.17
N ASN A 433 16.94 0.94 -19.16
CA ASN A 433 15.55 1.30 -19.44
C ASN A 433 14.57 0.70 -18.43
N VAL A 434 14.86 -0.48 -17.85
CA VAL A 434 14.11 -1.01 -16.70
C VAL A 434 14.17 -0.04 -15.52
N ALA A 435 15.38 0.47 -15.21
CA ALA A 435 15.56 1.46 -14.15
C ALA A 435 14.85 2.79 -14.46
N ARG A 436 14.90 3.26 -15.72
CA ARG A 436 14.19 4.47 -16.17
C ARG A 436 12.67 4.35 -16.00
N LEU A 437 12.10 3.19 -16.37
CA LEU A 437 10.68 2.88 -16.15
C LEU A 437 10.35 2.77 -14.65
N ALA A 438 11.23 2.20 -13.83
CA ALA A 438 11.05 2.14 -12.39
C ALA A 438 11.05 3.53 -11.74
N ALA A 439 11.92 4.44 -12.20
CA ALA A 439 11.94 5.84 -11.78
C ALA A 439 10.65 6.57 -12.17
N PHE A 440 10.13 6.32 -13.37
CA PHE A 440 8.83 6.83 -13.81
C PHE A 440 7.68 6.31 -12.93
N CYS A 441 7.60 5.01 -12.67
CA CYS A 441 6.60 4.43 -11.77
C CYS A 441 6.65 5.07 -10.37
N LYS A 442 7.85 5.24 -9.81
CA LYS A 442 8.02 5.91 -8.52
C LYS A 442 7.50 7.35 -8.53
N ALA A 443 7.79 8.11 -9.60
CA ALA A 443 7.28 9.48 -9.75
C ALA A 443 5.75 9.53 -9.88
N LEU A 444 5.11 8.44 -10.32
CA LEU A 444 3.66 8.27 -10.30
C LEU A 444 3.09 7.84 -8.92
N ASP A 445 3.92 7.75 -7.89
CA ASP A 445 3.61 7.08 -6.61
C ASP A 445 3.15 5.62 -6.80
N LYS A 446 3.80 4.90 -7.72
CA LYS A 446 3.65 3.46 -7.95
C LYS A 446 4.90 2.68 -7.53
N PHE A 447 4.69 1.43 -7.17
CA PHE A 447 5.73 0.47 -6.86
C PHE A 447 6.06 -0.31 -8.13
N PRO A 448 7.26 -0.12 -8.71
CA PRO A 448 7.69 -0.91 -9.84
C PRO A 448 8.11 -2.31 -9.38
N VAL A 449 7.64 -3.36 -10.05
CA VAL A 449 8.16 -4.73 -9.90
C VAL A 449 8.64 -5.22 -11.26
N PRO A 450 9.95 -5.38 -11.47
CA PRO A 450 10.48 -6.04 -12.65
C PRO A 450 10.08 -7.52 -12.65
N VAL A 451 9.48 -7.97 -13.74
CA VAL A 451 9.02 -9.36 -13.92
C VAL A 451 9.45 -9.90 -15.29
N ALA A 452 9.57 -11.22 -15.41
CA ALA A 452 9.79 -11.87 -16.71
C ALA A 452 8.51 -11.86 -17.56
N GLY A 453 8.66 -11.87 -18.88
CA GLY A 453 7.58 -11.89 -19.87
C GLY A 453 6.85 -13.21 -20.04
N THR A 454 6.68 -14.00 -18.97
CA THR A 454 5.86 -15.23 -18.99
C THR A 454 4.36 -14.90 -19.09
N PRO A 455 3.51 -15.78 -19.65
CA PRO A 455 2.06 -15.59 -19.67
C PRO A 455 1.50 -15.21 -18.28
N GLY A 456 0.74 -14.12 -18.21
CA GLY A 456 0.18 -13.55 -16.97
C GLY A 456 1.20 -12.97 -15.98
N PHE A 457 2.46 -12.86 -16.37
CA PHE A 457 3.55 -12.26 -15.59
C PHE A 457 3.66 -12.85 -14.18
N LEU A 458 3.64 -12.01 -13.13
CA LEU A 458 3.61 -12.48 -11.76
C LEU A 458 2.18 -12.47 -11.20
N VAL A 459 1.51 -11.32 -11.19
CA VAL A 459 0.26 -11.14 -10.44
C VAL A 459 -0.88 -11.95 -11.03
N ASN A 460 -1.12 -11.88 -12.33
CA ASN A 460 -2.23 -12.61 -12.96
C ASN A 460 -1.96 -14.12 -12.92
N ARG A 461 -0.71 -14.53 -13.18
CA ARG A 461 -0.26 -15.93 -13.11
C ARG A 461 -0.53 -16.54 -11.73
N VAL A 462 -0.13 -15.87 -10.65
CA VAL A 462 -0.35 -16.34 -9.26
C VAL A 462 -1.83 -16.29 -8.83
N LEU A 463 -2.57 -15.27 -9.27
CA LEU A 463 -3.97 -15.09 -8.87
C LEU A 463 -4.93 -16.06 -9.58
N PHE A 464 -4.62 -16.43 -10.83
CA PHE A 464 -5.52 -17.22 -11.67
C PHE A 464 -5.92 -18.58 -11.06
N PRO A 465 -5.00 -19.44 -10.56
CA PRO A 465 -5.38 -20.70 -9.93
C PRO A 465 -6.33 -20.56 -8.74
N TYR A 466 -6.19 -19.50 -7.94
CA TYR A 466 -7.09 -19.20 -6.83
C TYR A 466 -8.51 -18.85 -7.28
N LEU A 467 -8.64 -18.03 -8.33
CA LEU A 467 -9.95 -17.68 -8.88
C LEU A 467 -10.58 -18.86 -9.60
N LEU A 468 -9.79 -19.61 -10.37
CA LEU A 468 -10.25 -20.80 -11.07
C LEU A 468 -10.76 -21.86 -10.09
N GLU A 469 -10.05 -22.10 -8.99
CA GLU A 469 -10.48 -23.07 -7.99
C GLU A 469 -11.73 -22.59 -7.23
N ALA A 470 -11.84 -21.29 -6.92
CA ALA A 470 -13.05 -20.75 -6.32
C ALA A 470 -14.27 -20.95 -7.22
N ALA A 471 -14.10 -20.69 -8.52
CA ALA A 471 -15.16 -20.85 -9.51
C ALA A 471 -15.48 -22.34 -9.77
N THR A 472 -14.49 -23.23 -9.69
CA THR A 472 -14.67 -24.68 -9.70
C THR A 472 -15.48 -25.15 -8.49
N ALA A 473 -15.10 -24.72 -7.28
CA ALA A 473 -15.83 -25.05 -6.05
C ALA A 473 -17.27 -24.51 -6.07
N TYR A 474 -17.48 -23.33 -6.67
CA TYR A 474 -18.80 -22.77 -6.90
C TYR A 474 -19.64 -23.65 -7.83
N ALA A 475 -19.06 -24.13 -8.94
CA ALA A 475 -19.72 -25.06 -9.86
C ALA A 475 -20.02 -26.43 -9.23
N GLU A 476 -19.20 -26.87 -8.26
CA GLU A 476 -19.45 -28.06 -7.44
C GLU A 476 -20.52 -27.86 -6.35
N GLY A 477 -21.12 -26.66 -6.26
CA GLY A 477 -22.25 -26.36 -5.37
C GLY A 477 -21.88 -25.69 -4.04
N VAL A 478 -20.62 -25.31 -3.82
CA VAL A 478 -20.25 -24.52 -2.63
C VAL A 478 -20.82 -23.11 -2.76
N PRO A 479 -21.66 -22.63 -1.81
CA PRO A 479 -22.27 -21.32 -1.92
C PRO A 479 -21.23 -20.20 -1.99
N GLY A 480 -21.38 -19.29 -2.95
CA GLY A 480 -20.48 -18.14 -3.15
C GLY A 480 -20.19 -17.33 -1.87
N PRO A 481 -21.18 -17.02 -1.01
CA PRO A 481 -20.95 -16.29 0.22
C PRO A 481 -20.04 -17.03 1.21
N VAL A 482 -20.02 -18.37 1.16
CA VAL A 482 -19.12 -19.21 1.97
C VAL A 482 -17.69 -19.13 1.43
N LEU A 483 -17.51 -19.20 0.11
CA LEU A 483 -16.21 -19.01 -0.55
C LEU A 483 -15.61 -17.63 -0.22
N ASP A 484 -16.43 -16.58 -0.40
CA ASP A 484 -16.04 -15.20 -0.09
C ASP A 484 -15.66 -15.02 1.38
N LYS A 485 -16.49 -15.53 2.29
CA LYS A 485 -16.23 -15.44 3.73
C LYS A 485 -14.97 -16.19 4.14
N THR A 486 -14.67 -17.32 3.50
CA THR A 486 -13.47 -18.13 3.76
C THR A 486 -12.22 -17.38 3.33
N ALA A 487 -12.18 -16.84 2.12
CA ALA A 487 -11.04 -16.04 1.65
C ALA A 487 -10.83 -14.75 2.48
N VAL A 488 -11.90 -14.03 2.80
CA VAL A 488 -11.82 -12.83 3.67
C VAL A 488 -11.40 -13.21 5.09
N LYS A 489 -11.82 -14.40 5.58
CA LYS A 489 -11.36 -14.94 6.86
C LYS A 489 -9.87 -15.28 6.83
N PHE A 490 -9.35 -15.81 5.73
CA PHE A 490 -7.91 -16.04 5.57
C PHE A 490 -7.12 -14.73 5.58
N GLY A 491 -7.68 -13.67 4.99
CA GLY A 491 -7.14 -12.32 4.99
C GLY A 491 -7.15 -11.61 3.64
N MET A 492 -7.77 -12.19 2.61
CA MET A 492 -7.93 -11.56 1.29
C MET A 492 -8.81 -10.30 1.38
N PRO A 493 -8.58 -9.27 0.55
CA PRO A 493 -9.30 -8.00 0.63
C PRO A 493 -10.76 -8.11 0.15
N MET A 494 -11.03 -9.09 -0.72
CA MET A 494 -12.33 -9.37 -1.32
C MET A 494 -12.46 -10.88 -1.50
N GLY A 495 -13.70 -11.37 -1.43
CA GLY A 495 -13.99 -12.77 -1.73
C GLY A 495 -13.80 -13.09 -3.22
N PRO A 496 -13.42 -14.32 -3.60
CA PRO A 496 -13.05 -14.64 -4.97
C PRO A 496 -14.24 -14.55 -5.94
N ILE A 497 -15.47 -14.88 -5.51
CA ILE A 497 -16.64 -14.81 -6.38
C ILE A 497 -17.00 -13.36 -6.66
N GLU A 498 -17.00 -12.52 -5.61
CA GLU A 498 -17.20 -11.08 -5.75
C GLU A 498 -16.09 -10.43 -6.61
N LEU A 499 -14.85 -10.92 -6.50
CA LEU A 499 -13.71 -10.43 -7.27
C LEU A 499 -13.84 -10.76 -8.76
N ILE A 500 -14.20 -12.00 -9.10
CA ILE A 500 -14.45 -12.42 -10.50
C ILE A 500 -15.51 -11.51 -11.14
N ASP A 501 -16.64 -11.28 -10.44
CA ASP A 501 -17.70 -10.40 -10.93
C ASP A 501 -17.28 -8.92 -11.04
N THR A 502 -16.39 -8.47 -10.15
CA THR A 502 -15.89 -7.09 -10.16
C THR A 502 -14.94 -6.83 -11.33
N VAL A 503 -14.07 -7.80 -11.63
CA VAL A 503 -13.17 -7.77 -12.80
C VAL A 503 -13.99 -7.89 -14.08
N GLY A 504 -14.98 -8.79 -14.07
CA GLY A 504 -15.88 -9.10 -15.17
C GLY A 504 -15.58 -10.46 -15.79
N LEU A 505 -16.63 -11.22 -16.08
CA LEU A 505 -16.52 -12.60 -16.55
C LEU A 505 -15.87 -12.72 -17.95
N ASP A 506 -16.05 -11.72 -18.80
CA ASP A 506 -15.42 -11.66 -20.13
C ASP A 506 -13.90 -11.44 -20.03
N VAL A 507 -13.46 -10.59 -19.11
CA VAL A 507 -12.02 -10.40 -18.84
C VAL A 507 -11.43 -11.66 -18.23
N ALA A 508 -12.12 -12.28 -17.26
CA ALA A 508 -11.69 -13.53 -16.64
C ALA A 508 -11.60 -14.66 -17.67
N ALA A 509 -12.54 -14.75 -18.62
CA ALA A 509 -12.52 -15.72 -19.71
C ALA A 509 -11.33 -15.48 -20.66
N GLY A 510 -11.05 -14.22 -21.02
CA GLY A 510 -9.89 -13.88 -21.85
C GLY A 510 -8.56 -14.25 -21.20
N VAL A 511 -8.38 -13.94 -19.91
CA VAL A 511 -7.20 -14.36 -19.13
C VAL A 511 -7.13 -15.89 -19.02
N GLY A 512 -8.26 -16.56 -18.81
CA GLY A 512 -8.35 -18.01 -18.73
C GLY A 512 -7.95 -18.71 -20.02
N ALA A 513 -8.30 -18.16 -21.19
CA ALA A 513 -7.93 -18.73 -22.48
C ALA A 513 -6.41 -18.80 -22.69
N GLU A 514 -5.66 -17.84 -22.13
CA GLU A 514 -4.20 -17.80 -22.21
C GLU A 514 -3.52 -18.60 -21.09
N LEU A 515 -3.98 -18.43 -19.84
CA LEU A 515 -3.32 -19.02 -18.68
C LEU A 515 -3.67 -20.48 -18.44
N ALA A 516 -4.90 -20.92 -18.75
CA ALA A 516 -5.31 -22.29 -18.47
C ALA A 516 -4.49 -23.32 -19.27
N PRO A 517 -4.23 -23.13 -20.59
CA PRO A 517 -3.36 -24.02 -21.35
C PRO A 517 -1.92 -23.98 -20.84
N PHE A 518 -1.38 -22.78 -20.57
CA PHE A 518 -0.02 -22.60 -20.06
C PHE A 518 0.21 -23.28 -18.71
N LEU A 519 -0.78 -23.23 -17.82
CA LEU A 519 -0.69 -23.82 -16.48
C LEU A 519 -1.23 -25.25 -16.40
N HIS A 520 -1.69 -25.81 -17.53
CA HIS A 520 -2.36 -27.12 -17.62
C HIS A 520 -3.55 -27.28 -16.66
N LEU A 521 -4.35 -26.23 -16.51
CA LEU A 521 -5.51 -26.22 -15.61
C LEU A 521 -6.82 -26.34 -16.41
N PRO A 522 -7.74 -27.23 -16.05
CA PRO A 522 -9.02 -27.34 -16.74
C PRO A 522 -9.94 -26.17 -16.37
N ILE A 523 -10.60 -25.56 -17.36
CA ILE A 523 -11.66 -24.58 -17.13
C ILE A 523 -12.99 -25.34 -16.97
N PRO A 524 -13.72 -25.18 -15.84
CA PRO A 524 -15.05 -25.76 -15.68
C PRO A 524 -15.99 -25.33 -16.81
N ALA A 525 -16.80 -26.26 -17.33
CA ALA A 525 -17.74 -25.99 -18.43
C ALA A 525 -18.71 -24.84 -18.11
N ALA A 526 -19.12 -24.71 -16.85
CA ALA A 526 -19.97 -23.63 -16.36
C ALA A 526 -19.35 -22.21 -16.49
N LEU A 527 -18.04 -22.13 -16.75
CA LEU A 527 -17.29 -20.88 -16.88
C LEU A 527 -16.72 -20.68 -18.29
N ALA A 528 -16.90 -21.66 -19.18
CA ALA A 528 -16.36 -21.62 -20.53
C ALA A 528 -17.12 -20.61 -21.43
N THR A 529 -18.38 -20.30 -21.11
CA THR A 529 -19.20 -19.35 -21.86
C THR A 529 -19.76 -18.25 -20.96
N VAL A 530 -19.55 -17.00 -21.35
CA VAL A 530 -20.13 -15.83 -20.67
C VAL A 530 -21.46 -15.48 -21.34
N GLU A 531 -22.56 -15.56 -20.58
CA GLU A 531 -23.88 -15.17 -21.10
C GLU A 531 -23.92 -13.65 -21.42
N PRO A 532 -24.49 -13.26 -22.58
CA PRO A 532 -24.67 -11.85 -22.92
C PRO A 532 -25.44 -11.08 -21.83
N GLY A 533 -24.93 -9.92 -21.44
CA GLY A 533 -25.54 -9.08 -20.40
C GLY A 533 -25.40 -9.61 -18.97
N LYS A 534 -24.57 -10.64 -18.73
CA LYS A 534 -24.22 -11.14 -17.39
C LYS A 534 -22.72 -11.08 -17.11
N ARG A 535 -22.04 -10.00 -17.49
CA ARG A 535 -20.58 -9.88 -17.33
C ARG A 535 -20.13 -9.49 -15.92
N GLY A 536 -21.00 -9.54 -14.92
CA GLY A 536 -20.70 -9.14 -13.54
C GLY A 536 -21.14 -7.71 -13.22
N LYS A 537 -20.35 -7.01 -12.40
CA LYS A 537 -20.70 -5.69 -11.85
C LYS A 537 -21.08 -4.65 -12.89
N LYS A 538 -20.43 -4.69 -14.06
CA LYS A 538 -20.65 -3.72 -15.15
C LYS A 538 -22.00 -3.85 -15.84
N ASP A 539 -22.61 -5.03 -15.80
CA ASP A 539 -23.95 -5.28 -16.36
C ASP A 539 -25.02 -5.33 -15.26
N GLY A 540 -24.64 -5.13 -13.99
CA GLY A 540 -25.55 -5.27 -12.85
C GLY A 540 -25.83 -6.73 -12.45
N GLN A 541 -25.26 -7.71 -13.15
CA GLN A 541 -25.48 -9.14 -12.89
C GLN A 541 -24.34 -10.00 -13.48
N GLY A 542 -23.96 -11.06 -12.75
CA GLY A 542 -22.99 -12.09 -13.13
C GLY A 542 -23.19 -13.34 -12.27
N LEU A 543 -22.15 -13.75 -11.52
CA LEU A 543 -22.28 -14.76 -10.47
C LEU A 543 -23.14 -14.27 -9.30
N TYR A 544 -23.13 -12.96 -9.04
CA TYR A 544 -24.06 -12.28 -8.16
C TYR A 544 -24.92 -11.26 -8.90
N LYS A 545 -26.05 -10.90 -8.30
CA LYS A 545 -26.79 -9.69 -8.65
C LYS A 545 -26.10 -8.48 -8.04
N TRP A 546 -26.06 -7.35 -8.74
CA TRP A 546 -25.45 -6.11 -8.26
C TRP A 546 -26.49 -4.99 -8.18
N GLU A 547 -26.58 -4.37 -7.00
CA GLU A 547 -27.48 -3.24 -6.75
C GLU A 547 -26.69 -2.08 -6.16
N ASN A 548 -26.79 -0.89 -6.76
CA ASN A 548 -26.05 0.30 -6.34
C ASN A 548 -24.54 0.06 -6.19
N GLY A 549 -23.96 -0.76 -7.07
CA GLY A 549 -22.55 -1.11 -7.08
C GLY A 549 -22.10 -2.08 -5.96
N ARG A 550 -23.04 -2.74 -5.27
CA ARG A 550 -22.77 -3.78 -4.25
C ARG A 550 -23.34 -5.13 -4.70
N ALA A 551 -22.59 -6.20 -4.43
CA ALA A 551 -23.07 -7.56 -4.66
C ALA A 551 -24.16 -7.93 -3.65
N VAL A 552 -25.30 -8.41 -4.16
CA VAL A 552 -26.39 -9.01 -3.40
C VAL A 552 -26.07 -10.49 -3.23
N LYS A 553 -25.60 -10.85 -2.04
CA LYS A 553 -25.18 -12.21 -1.71
C LYS A 553 -26.40 -13.06 -1.31
N PRO A 554 -26.61 -14.23 -1.92
CA PRO A 554 -27.74 -15.10 -1.58
C PRO A 554 -27.65 -15.58 -0.13
N GLU A 555 -28.80 -15.89 0.48
CA GLU A 555 -28.82 -16.52 1.80
C GLU A 555 -28.25 -17.94 1.72
N VAL A 556 -27.44 -18.30 2.71
CA VAL A 556 -26.91 -19.65 2.87
C VAL A 556 -27.85 -20.42 3.79
N ALA A 557 -28.19 -21.66 3.42
CA ALA A 557 -29.07 -22.51 4.21
C ALA A 557 -28.60 -22.62 5.68
N SER A 558 -29.55 -22.54 6.61
CA SER A 558 -29.27 -22.69 8.04
C SER A 558 -28.65 -24.07 8.31
N GLY A 559 -27.48 -24.10 8.97
CA GLY A 559 -26.75 -25.33 9.26
C GLY A 559 -25.79 -25.81 8.16
N TYR A 560 -25.62 -25.07 7.05
CA TYR A 560 -24.60 -25.41 6.05
C TYR A 560 -23.19 -25.40 6.66
N GLU A 561 -22.50 -26.52 6.58
CA GLU A 561 -21.10 -26.65 6.97
C GLU A 561 -20.19 -26.53 5.74
N ALA A 562 -19.25 -25.59 5.79
CA ALA A 562 -18.24 -25.47 4.75
C ALA A 562 -17.33 -26.71 4.75
N PRO A 563 -16.88 -27.20 3.58
CA PRO A 563 -15.86 -28.24 3.53
C PRO A 563 -14.66 -27.86 4.40
N ALA A 564 -14.18 -28.79 5.23
CA ALA A 564 -13.13 -28.51 6.21
C ALA A 564 -11.81 -28.06 5.55
N ASP A 565 -11.56 -28.52 4.34
CA ASP A 565 -10.41 -28.21 3.51
C ASP A 565 -10.63 -26.99 2.59
N LEU A 566 -11.76 -26.29 2.69
CA LEU A 566 -12.09 -25.20 1.76
C LEU A 566 -11.06 -24.06 1.78
N GLU A 567 -10.50 -23.72 2.94
CA GLU A 567 -9.46 -22.69 3.03
C GLU A 567 -8.19 -23.12 2.27
N ASP A 568 -7.73 -24.36 2.48
CA ASP A 568 -6.58 -24.92 1.76
C ASP A 568 -6.86 -25.05 0.26
N ARG A 569 -8.07 -25.50 -0.08
CA ARG A 569 -8.54 -25.62 -1.46
C ARG A 569 -8.46 -24.29 -2.21
N LEU A 570 -8.83 -23.18 -1.55
CA LEU A 570 -8.70 -21.85 -2.15
C LEU A 570 -7.25 -21.36 -2.18
N ILE A 571 -6.52 -21.45 -1.07
CA ILE A 571 -5.25 -20.75 -0.91
C ILE A 571 -4.06 -21.52 -1.48
N LEU A 572 -4.03 -22.86 -1.37
CA LEU A 572 -2.88 -23.65 -1.80
C LEU A 572 -2.59 -23.56 -3.30
N PRO A 573 -3.57 -23.46 -4.23
CA PRO A 573 -3.29 -23.19 -5.64
C PRO A 573 -2.48 -21.91 -5.87
N LEU A 574 -2.80 -20.83 -5.14
CA LEU A 574 -2.05 -19.57 -5.20
C LEU A 574 -0.62 -19.75 -4.69
N LEU A 575 -0.45 -20.43 -3.55
CA LEU A 575 0.88 -20.69 -2.98
C LEU A 575 1.70 -21.61 -3.88
N ASN A 576 1.08 -22.63 -4.48
CA ASN A 576 1.73 -23.55 -5.40
C ASN A 576 2.25 -22.83 -6.64
N GLU A 577 1.46 -21.89 -7.19
CA GLU A 577 1.90 -21.08 -8.32
C GLU A 577 2.94 -20.03 -7.93
N ALA A 578 2.86 -19.45 -6.73
CA ALA A 578 3.90 -18.58 -6.21
C ALA A 578 5.26 -19.31 -6.12
N VAL A 579 5.27 -20.57 -5.69
CA VAL A 579 6.48 -21.40 -5.67
C VAL A 579 7.03 -21.62 -7.09
N ALA A 580 6.15 -21.92 -8.06
CA ALA A 580 6.53 -22.08 -9.45
C ALA A 580 7.10 -20.80 -10.07
N CYS A 581 6.46 -19.64 -9.85
CA CYS A 581 6.95 -18.35 -10.33
C CYS A 581 8.35 -18.02 -9.79
N LEU A 582 8.64 -18.38 -8.53
CA LEU A 582 9.98 -18.21 -7.97
C LEU A 582 10.99 -19.17 -8.62
N HIS A 583 10.60 -20.42 -8.84
CA HIS A 583 11.44 -21.43 -9.49
C HIS A 583 11.79 -21.04 -10.93
N ASP A 584 10.82 -20.55 -11.70
CA ASP A 584 10.97 -20.14 -13.09
C ASP A 584 11.72 -18.82 -13.26
N GLY A 585 12.06 -18.13 -12.16
CA GLY A 585 12.72 -16.83 -12.22
C GLY A 585 11.84 -15.71 -12.75
N VAL A 586 10.52 -15.78 -12.55
CA VAL A 586 9.59 -14.69 -12.95
C VAL A 586 9.97 -13.37 -12.27
N VAL A 587 10.53 -13.45 -11.07
CA VAL A 587 11.15 -12.34 -10.35
C VAL A 587 12.49 -12.77 -9.78
N ALA A 588 13.36 -11.80 -9.47
CA ALA A 588 14.73 -12.08 -9.05
C ALA A 588 14.83 -12.81 -7.69
N ASP A 589 13.86 -12.64 -6.79
CA ASP A 589 13.84 -13.32 -5.49
C ASP A 589 12.46 -13.35 -4.82
N ALA A 590 12.40 -14.08 -3.70
CA ALA A 590 11.20 -14.29 -2.89
C ALA A 590 10.60 -12.99 -2.31
N ASP A 591 11.43 -11.99 -2.02
CA ASP A 591 10.97 -10.72 -1.46
C ASP A 591 10.24 -9.89 -2.50
N LEU A 592 10.76 -9.83 -3.75
CA LEU A 592 10.04 -9.20 -4.86
C LEU A 592 8.75 -9.95 -5.21
N LEU A 593 8.77 -11.29 -5.12
CA LEU A 593 7.58 -12.10 -5.30
C LEU A 593 6.51 -11.72 -4.26
N ASP A 594 6.87 -11.78 -2.98
CA ASP A 594 5.96 -11.45 -1.88
C ASP A 594 5.40 -10.04 -2.04
N ALA A 595 6.26 -9.07 -2.34
CA ALA A 595 5.86 -7.68 -2.51
C ALA A 595 4.91 -7.51 -3.71
N GLY A 596 5.24 -8.10 -4.86
CA GLY A 596 4.40 -8.06 -6.06
C GLY A 596 3.01 -8.65 -5.80
N VAL A 597 2.93 -9.83 -5.19
CA VAL A 597 1.65 -10.49 -4.90
C VAL A 597 0.85 -9.71 -3.85
N ILE A 598 1.48 -9.16 -2.81
CA ILE A 598 0.80 -8.34 -1.79
C ILE A 598 0.23 -7.06 -2.39
N PHE A 599 1.02 -6.32 -3.16
CA PHE A 599 0.61 -5.01 -3.70
C PHE A 599 -0.24 -5.13 -4.97
N GLY A 600 -0.18 -6.26 -5.68
CA GLY A 600 -0.98 -6.55 -6.87
C GLY A 600 -2.32 -7.20 -6.55
N THR A 601 -2.33 -8.25 -5.72
CA THR A 601 -3.56 -9.01 -5.39
C THR A 601 -4.21 -8.61 -4.07
N GLY A 602 -3.45 -7.96 -3.18
CA GLY A 602 -3.86 -7.68 -1.81
C GLY A 602 -3.67 -8.87 -0.85
N PHE A 603 -2.81 -9.84 -1.17
CA PHE A 603 -2.50 -10.98 -0.29
C PHE A 603 -2.23 -10.51 1.14
N ALA A 604 -2.82 -11.22 2.10
CA ALA A 604 -2.93 -10.86 3.51
C ALA A 604 -1.62 -10.26 4.10
N PRO A 605 -1.51 -8.93 4.28
CA PRO A 605 -0.26 -8.27 4.65
C PRO A 605 0.32 -8.73 6.00
N PHE A 606 -0.54 -9.06 6.96
CA PHE A 606 -0.12 -9.60 8.27
C PHE A 606 0.52 -11.00 8.19
N ARG A 607 0.44 -11.68 7.03
CA ARG A 607 1.12 -12.95 6.75
C ARG A 607 2.45 -12.78 6.02
N GLY A 608 2.76 -11.57 5.56
CA GLY A 608 4.08 -11.22 5.02
C GLY A 608 4.35 -11.58 3.54
N GLY A 609 3.36 -12.17 2.85
CA GLY A 609 3.45 -12.63 1.46
C GLY A 609 3.33 -14.15 1.33
N PRO A 610 3.07 -14.69 0.12
CA PRO A 610 2.93 -16.13 -0.11
C PRO A 610 4.16 -16.96 0.34
N ILE A 611 5.39 -16.55 0.01
CA ILE A 611 6.60 -17.31 0.37
C ILE A 611 6.88 -17.19 1.87
N GLN A 612 6.75 -16.00 2.43
CA GLN A 612 6.84 -15.82 3.89
C GLN A 612 5.76 -16.62 4.64
N HIS A 613 4.55 -16.73 4.09
CA HIS A 613 3.49 -17.55 4.68
C HIS A 613 3.85 -19.03 4.64
N ILE A 614 4.41 -19.52 3.53
CA ILE A 614 4.93 -20.89 3.41
C ILE A 614 5.99 -21.17 4.47
N ARG A 615 6.99 -20.27 4.62
CA ARG A 615 8.03 -20.38 5.66
C ARG A 615 7.44 -20.42 7.07
N SER A 616 6.43 -19.59 7.34
CA SER A 616 5.80 -19.50 8.65
C SER A 616 4.96 -20.72 9.02
N VAL A 617 4.33 -21.41 8.06
CA VAL A 617 3.55 -22.63 8.32
C VAL A 617 4.43 -23.88 8.25
N GLY A 618 5.46 -23.85 7.42
CA GLY A 618 6.33 -24.98 7.10
C GLY A 618 6.04 -25.51 5.69
N ALA A 619 7.06 -25.47 4.82
CA ALA A 619 6.93 -25.90 3.42
C ALA A 619 6.48 -27.37 3.29
N ASP A 620 7.07 -28.28 4.09
CA ASP A 620 6.72 -29.71 4.05
C ASP A 620 5.28 -29.96 4.51
N ALA A 621 4.80 -29.20 5.49
CA ALA A 621 3.43 -29.32 5.99
C ALA A 621 2.40 -28.86 4.94
N LEU A 622 2.69 -27.77 4.21
CA LEU A 622 1.82 -27.30 3.13
C LEU A 622 1.88 -28.21 1.91
N LEU A 623 3.05 -28.76 1.59
CA LEU A 623 3.22 -29.74 0.52
C LEU A 623 2.38 -30.99 0.78
N ALA A 624 2.39 -31.51 2.00
CA ALA A 624 1.56 -32.67 2.38
C ALA A 624 0.05 -32.38 2.23
N ARG A 625 -0.40 -31.18 2.62
CA ARG A 625 -1.81 -30.77 2.42
C ARG A 625 -2.16 -30.63 0.94
N LEU A 626 -1.24 -30.09 0.14
CA LEU A 626 -1.41 -29.96 -1.30
C LEU A 626 -1.52 -31.34 -1.97
N GLN A 627 -0.69 -32.30 -1.57
CA GLN A 627 -0.78 -33.70 -2.02
C GLN A 627 -2.09 -34.37 -1.59
N ALA A 628 -2.60 -34.08 -0.39
CA ALA A 628 -3.91 -34.57 0.04
C ALA A 628 -5.05 -33.98 -0.81
N LEU A 629 -4.97 -32.70 -1.20
CA LEU A 629 -5.92 -32.10 -2.14
C LEU A 629 -5.78 -32.72 -3.54
N GLN A 630 -4.57 -33.02 -4.00
CA GLN A 630 -4.35 -33.73 -5.27
C GLN A 630 -5.02 -35.11 -5.25
N ALA A 631 -4.86 -35.88 -4.18
CA ALA A 631 -5.51 -37.19 -4.05
C ALA A 631 -7.06 -37.09 -4.07
N ARG A 632 -7.62 -36.00 -3.54
CA ARG A 632 -9.08 -35.81 -3.43
C ARG A 632 -9.72 -35.17 -4.65
N TYR A 633 -9.05 -34.19 -5.26
CA TYR A 633 -9.61 -33.33 -6.31
C TYR A 633 -8.84 -33.43 -7.64
N GLY A 634 -7.76 -34.20 -7.71
CA GLY A 634 -7.02 -34.50 -8.92
C GLY A 634 -5.86 -33.55 -9.23
N GLU A 635 -5.31 -33.70 -10.43
CA GLU A 635 -4.02 -33.14 -10.87
C GLU A 635 -3.90 -31.61 -10.83
N ARG A 636 -5.02 -30.87 -10.78
CA ARG A 636 -4.97 -29.41 -10.65
C ARG A 636 -4.30 -28.92 -9.34
N PHE A 637 -4.20 -29.81 -8.35
CA PHE A 637 -3.45 -29.57 -7.10
C PHE A 637 -2.08 -30.24 -7.08
N ALA A 638 -1.59 -30.81 -8.18
CA ALA A 638 -0.26 -31.40 -8.22
C ALA A 638 0.81 -30.36 -7.80
N PRO A 639 1.75 -30.73 -6.91
CA PRO A 639 2.86 -29.85 -6.55
C PRO A 639 3.65 -29.40 -7.77
N ARG A 640 3.79 -28.09 -7.95
CA ARG A 640 4.56 -27.49 -9.04
C ARG A 640 6.07 -27.51 -8.75
N PRO A 641 6.94 -27.34 -9.76
CA PRO A 641 8.37 -27.22 -9.54
C PRO A 641 8.71 -26.13 -8.50
N GLY A 642 9.72 -26.40 -7.65
CA GLY A 642 10.24 -25.44 -6.66
C GLY A 642 10.01 -25.79 -5.18
N TRP A 643 9.11 -26.72 -4.84
CA TRP A 643 8.85 -27.09 -3.43
C TRP A 643 10.06 -27.67 -2.68
N GLN A 644 11.03 -28.23 -3.40
CA GLN A 644 12.29 -28.74 -2.84
C GLN A 644 13.31 -27.64 -2.56
N SER A 645 13.05 -26.39 -2.99
CA SER A 645 13.99 -25.28 -2.82
C SER A 645 14.30 -25.02 -1.34
N PRO A 646 15.57 -24.86 -0.96
CA PRO A 646 15.95 -24.48 0.40
C PRO A 646 15.42 -23.08 0.77
N LEU A 647 15.16 -22.22 -0.22
CA LEU A 647 14.60 -20.88 -0.02
C LEU A 647 13.25 -20.92 0.71
N LEU A 648 12.47 -22.00 0.57
CA LEU A 648 11.17 -22.14 1.25
C LEU A 648 11.30 -22.55 2.72
N ARG A 649 12.50 -22.97 3.15
CA ARG A 649 12.82 -23.46 4.51
C ARG A 649 13.71 -22.49 5.29
N GLU A 650 14.01 -21.33 4.72
CA GLU A 650 14.71 -20.27 5.42
C GLU A 650 13.91 -19.81 6.65
N PRO A 651 14.59 -19.40 7.74
CA PRO A 651 13.93 -18.83 8.90
C PRO A 651 13.03 -17.65 8.51
N VAL A 652 11.89 -17.56 9.17
CA VAL A 652 10.96 -16.44 9.03
C VAL A 652 11.69 -15.15 9.43
N ALA A 653 11.69 -14.17 8.52
CA ALA A 653 12.34 -12.87 8.70
C ALA A 653 11.81 -12.03 9.87
#